data_AF-A0A8H5KRW9-F1
#
_entry.id   AF-A0A8H5KRW9-F1
#
_cell.length_a   1.000
_cell.length_b   1.000
_cell.length_c   1.000
_cell.angle_alpha   90.00
_cell.angle_beta   90.00
_cell.angle_gamma   90.00
#
_symmetry.space_group_name_H-M   'P 1'
#
loop_
_entity.id
_entity.type
_entity.pdbx_description
1 polymer ?
#
loop_
_entity_poly.entity_id
_entity_poly.type
_entity_poly.pdbx_seq_one_letter_code
_entity_poly.pdbx_strand_id
1 'polypeptide(L)'
;MAEQKRLHIWLNLPDNQVSLECEWRYVQQNGNEAQQFHNLYLAPKIRNSEPLETSLGPGVWISNNDSQSNASQLRKSQDSAIAALLQECIAQEGLCAFQVPRVSGFAGHADPWAFRVADCALVSSTKSFLSPLQEITAPSDSTNNIDGVIKALDASMGAILSPLELCNETIDKLEFELTRRLSFPFISPEPIRKRRICFLIWSRIAAKRAAWANAKALGIEVVVMSSGAWSEDDKPPHEYLMDGYIDMDMTTDDVFWKRIVDAVKAYPDPIDGLIGPWDMFMVPTAKAARELGLYTPGPEAYSISTNKYRTRQMLDPEEKDFFTVQSIKELDSRLQSPKSVNFPVVCKPVAGLSSWGVYRANNTQQLRDAVEKSLIVSQELPDLRVVVEPYIDGPEVDCNIVLFRGRVLYTEIVDDFPCSADLAEDPTGKLFTESQAAVPSRLPENEQQAITDEVVSAVRKMGFDTGVFHCEARICNSSMKYTFTRGASIPDLEPTEKPRSSGETPVYLHEVNARMPGPMSSASSVISRGIDFWMLGVLCAVGEWSRYEAFSVPFLHPEVTDHTWLINCIVPVSLERIKPLFPDHPSDQLGHQAVDSSHSPILELAKTHPHLTKHVARHHVYIEPATRLGGKEGDWLWTMLSWQSATPAVVEWEWEGATRSLATPDPDNVPIRFTIHIDSTHDKHRAHFEIVIPVKFKDKPSSAAVFLRISPLFITSFRFSTNIDDLDSLKKQRFSSAACLEFELSNSIAVLVPSYVKEPVSAARSRSGRVLDSLYELSHVTSLRIYIQDTLLSLDQLNSISDTVTKAQLEPFSGPEYDISRMFSGSGAKATKLLPPKPPSYEKATSSQPPSAPSYQRKRPRQDSPQAPDSISQVWDKLQKLESLFHSKVGELTAENAKLRDQRPKPDEPQAETTQPTDQSQVVIELRAENAQLREEVERLKKRQEDLEAEVASLQTAQRSEKDTEEVAIIEIRDDIESLERRLSWVENGKDEYFMKQIKQEIFDELATRVLGG
;
A
#
# COMPACT_ATOMS: atom_id res chain seq x y z
N MET A 1 -52.88 -3.05 -3.61
CA MET A 1 -52.81 -1.59 -3.45
C MET A 1 -51.37 -1.27 -3.11
N ALA A 2 -50.69 -0.47 -3.92
CA ALA A 2 -49.28 -0.16 -3.74
C ALA A 2 -49.12 0.82 -2.57
N GLU A 3 -48.78 0.31 -1.38
CA GLU A 3 -48.45 1.17 -0.24
C GLU A 3 -47.20 1.98 -0.56
N GLN A 4 -47.30 3.29 -0.32
CA GLN A 4 -46.35 4.31 -0.75
C GLN A 4 -45.01 4.15 0.00
N LYS A 5 -43.95 3.73 -0.71
CA LYS A 5 -42.60 3.48 -0.15
C LYS A 5 -41.63 4.64 -0.38
N ARG A 6 -42.13 5.86 -0.16
CA ARG A 6 -41.37 7.10 -0.32
C ARG A 6 -41.46 7.94 0.94
N LEU A 7 -40.39 8.63 1.28
CA LEU A 7 -40.32 9.59 2.36
C LEU A 7 -39.54 10.83 1.90
N HIS A 8 -39.76 11.95 2.57
CA HIS A 8 -39.09 13.21 2.25
C HIS A 8 -38.15 13.59 3.38
N ILE A 9 -36.91 13.94 3.04
CA ILE A 9 -35.91 14.42 4.00
C ILE A 9 -35.50 15.84 3.62
N TRP A 10 -35.54 16.77 4.58
CA TRP A 10 -34.95 18.09 4.45
C TRP A 10 -33.69 18.15 5.30
N LEU A 11 -32.55 18.37 4.64
CA LEU A 11 -31.31 18.74 5.30
C LEU A 11 -31.30 20.25 5.36
N ASN A 12 -31.35 20.83 6.56
CA ASN A 12 -31.25 22.27 6.78
C ASN A 12 -30.05 22.56 7.69
N LEU A 13 -28.83 22.38 7.17
CA LEU A 13 -27.59 22.69 7.87
C LEU A 13 -26.92 23.92 7.22
N PRO A 14 -26.08 24.68 7.95
CA PRO A 14 -25.49 25.94 7.44
C PRO A 14 -24.83 25.82 6.06
N ASP A 15 -24.18 24.69 5.79
CA ASP A 15 -23.46 24.42 4.54
C ASP A 15 -24.17 23.41 3.64
N ASN A 16 -25.37 22.94 4.02
CA ASN A 16 -26.09 21.88 3.32
C ASN A 16 -27.60 22.03 3.49
N GLN A 17 -28.20 22.78 2.56
CA GLN A 17 -29.64 22.94 2.42
C GLN A 17 -30.12 22.18 1.20
N VAL A 18 -30.72 20.99 1.40
CA VAL A 18 -31.27 20.19 0.31
C VAL A 18 -32.55 19.46 0.70
N SER A 19 -33.46 19.35 -0.25
CA SER A 19 -34.69 18.56 -0.14
C SER A 19 -34.51 17.26 -0.91
N LEU A 20 -34.77 16.14 -0.24
CA LEU A 20 -34.60 14.80 -0.77
C LEU A 20 -35.93 14.07 -0.85
N GLU A 21 -36.11 13.29 -1.90
CA GLU A 21 -37.10 12.23 -1.98
C GLU A 21 -36.37 10.90 -1.86
N CYS A 22 -36.73 10.09 -0.87
CA CYS A 22 -36.04 8.83 -0.59
C CYS A 22 -36.99 7.66 -0.81
N GLU A 23 -36.56 6.69 -1.60
CA GLU A 23 -37.19 5.38 -1.62
C GLU A 23 -36.65 4.54 -0.47
N TRP A 24 -37.49 3.71 0.14
CA TRP A 24 -37.09 2.91 1.29
C TRP A 24 -37.57 1.46 1.26
N ARG A 25 -36.83 0.60 1.96
CA ARG A 25 -37.16 -0.80 2.24
C ARG A 25 -36.71 -1.18 3.64
N TYR A 26 -37.57 -1.85 4.40
CA TYR A 26 -37.23 -2.35 5.72
C TYR A 26 -37.20 -3.89 5.70
N VAL A 27 -36.08 -4.47 6.09
CA VAL A 27 -35.88 -5.92 6.12
C VAL A 27 -35.83 -6.38 7.58
N GLN A 28 -36.86 -7.11 7.97
CA GLN A 28 -36.94 -7.73 9.29
C GLN A 28 -36.21 -9.07 9.29
N GLN A 29 -35.14 -9.11 10.08
CA GLN A 29 -34.38 -10.33 10.33
C GLN A 29 -35.11 -11.24 11.33
N ASN A 30 -35.49 -12.43 10.87
CA ASN A 30 -36.21 -13.44 11.62
C ASN A 30 -35.37 -14.73 11.67
N GLY A 31 -35.28 -15.38 12.84
CA GLY A 31 -34.71 -16.72 12.97
C GLY A 31 -33.19 -16.83 13.22
N ASN A 32 -32.43 -15.73 13.13
CA ASN A 32 -31.03 -15.70 13.57
C ASN A 32 -30.88 -14.84 14.83
N GLU A 33 -30.64 -15.47 15.99
CA GLU A 33 -30.45 -14.77 17.27
C GLU A 33 -29.11 -14.02 17.35
N ALA A 34 -28.10 -14.44 16.58
CA ALA A 34 -26.79 -13.78 16.55
C ALA A 34 -26.82 -12.42 15.83
N GLN A 35 -27.82 -12.19 14.95
CA GLN A 35 -27.99 -10.92 14.26
C GLN A 35 -28.80 -9.94 15.12
N GLN A 36 -28.14 -8.99 15.76
CA GLN A 36 -28.76 -8.10 16.75
C GLN A 36 -29.42 -6.84 16.16
N PHE A 37 -29.60 -6.77 14.84
CA PHE A 37 -30.19 -5.61 14.16
C PHE A 37 -31.05 -6.02 12.94
N HIS A 38 -31.90 -5.09 12.53
CA HIS A 38 -32.65 -5.07 11.28
C HIS A 38 -32.01 -4.05 10.32
N ASN A 39 -32.30 -4.13 9.03
CA ASN A 39 -31.78 -3.18 8.05
C ASN A 39 -32.89 -2.31 7.46
N LEU A 40 -32.69 -0.99 7.50
CA LEU A 40 -33.49 0.01 6.80
C LEU A 40 -32.69 0.58 5.63
N TYR A 41 -33.07 0.21 4.42
CA TYR A 41 -32.47 0.70 3.19
C TYR A 41 -33.14 2.01 2.76
N LEU A 42 -32.33 3.02 2.47
CA LEU A 42 -32.74 4.32 1.92
C LEU A 42 -31.96 4.62 0.65
N ALA A 43 -32.65 5.06 -0.41
CA ALA A 43 -32.05 5.58 -1.64
C ALA A 43 -32.50 7.02 -1.86
N PRO A 44 -31.69 8.02 -1.45
CA PRO A 44 -32.03 9.44 -1.57
C PRO A 44 -31.84 9.97 -3.00
N LYS A 45 -32.77 10.82 -3.46
CA LYS A 45 -32.67 11.60 -4.70
C LYS A 45 -32.92 13.07 -4.41
N ILE A 46 -32.11 13.96 -5.00
CA ILE A 46 -32.30 15.41 -4.87
C ILE A 46 -33.59 15.80 -5.59
N ARG A 47 -34.42 16.60 -4.92
CA ARG A 47 -35.68 17.07 -5.46
C ARG A 47 -35.64 18.50 -5.99
N ASN A 48 -34.96 19.41 -5.29
CA ASN A 48 -34.74 20.81 -5.69
C ASN A 48 -33.32 21.24 -5.27
N SER A 49 -32.62 21.99 -6.12
CA SER A 49 -31.25 22.49 -5.91
C SER A 49 -31.17 24.02 -5.67
N GLU A 50 -32.31 24.70 -5.63
CA GLU A 50 -32.41 26.12 -5.25
C GLU A 50 -32.56 26.27 -3.72
N PRO A 51 -32.20 27.42 -3.11
CA PRO A 51 -32.21 27.58 -1.65
C PRO A 51 -33.54 27.13 -1.05
N LEU A 52 -33.49 26.31 0.00
CA LEU A 52 -34.69 25.83 0.67
C LEU A 52 -35.49 27.03 1.19
N GLU A 53 -36.64 27.32 0.57
CA GLU A 53 -37.70 28.01 1.28
C GLU A 53 -38.25 27.05 2.33
N THR A 54 -37.65 27.08 3.53
CA THR A 54 -38.03 26.22 4.65
C THR A 54 -38.39 27.01 5.90
N SER A 55 -39.46 26.56 6.55
CA SER A 55 -39.88 27.03 7.87
C SER A 55 -39.26 26.21 9.01
N LEU A 56 -38.53 25.15 8.67
CA LEU A 56 -37.91 24.22 9.62
C LEU A 56 -36.63 24.83 10.20
N GLY A 57 -36.37 24.58 11.49
CA GLY A 57 -35.11 24.99 12.12
C GLY A 57 -33.91 24.20 11.57
N PRO A 58 -32.67 24.53 11.98
CA PRO A 58 -31.50 23.78 11.57
C PRO A 58 -31.55 22.31 12.00
N GLY A 59 -31.21 21.39 11.10
CA GLY A 59 -31.11 19.95 11.38
C GLY A 59 -31.58 19.05 10.22
N VAL A 60 -31.78 17.76 10.52
CA VAL A 60 -32.32 16.77 9.59
C VAL A 60 -33.78 16.48 9.92
N TRP A 61 -34.66 16.72 8.96
CA TRP A 61 -36.11 16.60 9.14
C TRP A 61 -36.70 15.58 8.18
N ILE A 62 -37.63 14.76 8.65
CA ILE A 62 -38.25 13.69 7.88
C ILE A 62 -39.78 13.81 7.90
N SER A 63 -40.42 13.57 6.76
CA SER A 63 -41.89 13.52 6.65
C SER A 63 -42.34 12.39 5.72
N ASN A 64 -43.58 11.95 5.96
CA ASN A 64 -44.26 10.93 5.16
C ASN A 64 -44.91 11.47 3.88
N ASN A 65 -45.02 12.79 3.79
CA ASN A 65 -45.60 13.49 2.67
C ASN A 65 -44.72 14.67 2.31
N ASP A 66 -45.01 15.24 1.15
CA ASP A 66 -44.37 16.45 0.70
C ASP A 66 -44.92 17.70 1.44
N SER A 67 -44.79 17.70 2.77
CA SER A 67 -45.14 18.84 3.60
C SER A 67 -44.20 18.95 4.78
N GLN A 68 -43.66 20.15 4.99
CA GLN A 68 -42.85 20.49 6.16
C GLN A 68 -43.70 20.59 7.44
N SER A 69 -45.02 20.77 7.33
CA SER A 69 -45.91 21.01 8.48
C SER A 69 -45.97 19.87 9.49
N ASN A 70 -45.71 18.64 9.04
CA ASN A 70 -45.70 17.42 9.86
C ASN A 70 -44.30 16.78 9.94
N ALA A 71 -43.25 17.50 9.52
CA ALA A 71 -41.90 16.95 9.54
C ALA A 71 -41.39 16.80 10.99
N SER A 72 -40.80 15.66 11.29
CA SER A 72 -40.16 15.38 12.57
C SER A 72 -38.66 15.56 12.45
N GLN A 73 -38.03 16.23 13.41
CA GLN A 73 -36.57 16.31 13.45
C GLN A 73 -36.01 14.98 13.97
N LEU A 74 -34.95 14.47 13.32
CA LEU A 74 -34.18 13.35 13.84
C LEU A 74 -33.32 13.76 15.06
N ARG A 75 -32.61 12.82 15.67
CA ARG A 75 -31.67 13.11 16.78
C ARG A 75 -30.67 14.20 16.40
N LYS A 76 -30.82 15.37 17.02
CA LYS A 76 -29.94 16.54 16.83
C LYS A 76 -28.44 16.24 16.92
N SER A 77 -28.04 15.31 17.79
CA SER A 77 -26.64 14.93 17.98
C SER A 77 -26.03 14.19 16.77
N GLN A 78 -26.85 13.67 15.86
CA GLN A 78 -26.45 12.87 14.70
C GLN A 78 -26.72 13.58 13.36
N ASP A 79 -27.33 14.78 13.39
CA ASP A 79 -27.73 15.53 12.19
C ASP A 79 -26.60 15.67 11.17
N SER A 80 -25.39 16.09 11.60
CA SER A 80 -24.24 16.25 10.70
C SER A 80 -23.75 14.92 10.12
N ALA A 81 -23.79 13.84 10.90
CA ALA A 81 -23.32 12.52 10.46
C ALA A 81 -24.27 11.89 9.44
N ILE A 82 -25.58 11.97 9.70
CA ILE A 82 -26.63 11.48 8.80
C ILE A 82 -26.64 12.32 7.52
N ALA A 83 -26.55 13.64 7.62
CA ALA A 83 -26.51 14.52 6.45
C ALA A 83 -25.30 14.23 5.55
N ALA A 84 -24.10 14.07 6.14
CA ALA A 84 -22.89 13.74 5.37
C ALA A 84 -23.02 12.38 4.65
N LEU A 85 -23.55 11.36 5.35
CA LEU A 85 -23.78 10.05 4.76
C LEU A 85 -24.78 10.11 3.59
N LEU A 86 -25.91 10.81 3.76
CA LEU A 86 -26.91 10.96 2.70
C LEU A 86 -26.35 11.74 1.50
N GLN A 87 -25.53 12.77 1.72
CA GLN A 87 -24.84 13.48 0.64
C GLN A 87 -23.87 12.59 -0.13
N GLU A 88 -23.07 11.80 0.60
CA GLU A 88 -22.15 10.84 -0.01
C GLU A 88 -22.93 9.79 -0.83
N CYS A 89 -24.07 9.34 -0.32
CA CYS A 89 -24.94 8.39 -0.99
C CYS A 89 -25.51 8.96 -2.30
N ILE A 90 -25.92 10.23 -2.27
CA ILE A 90 -26.39 10.95 -3.45
C ILE A 90 -25.27 11.08 -4.49
N ALA A 91 -24.06 11.44 -4.05
CA ALA A 91 -22.91 11.61 -4.94
C ALA A 91 -22.51 10.32 -5.65
N GLN A 92 -22.78 9.16 -5.04
CA GLN A 92 -22.51 7.83 -5.60
C GLN A 92 -23.70 7.23 -6.37
N GLU A 93 -24.85 7.92 -6.45
CA GLU A 93 -26.11 7.35 -6.96
C GLU A 93 -26.52 6.02 -6.30
N GLY A 94 -26.12 5.83 -5.03
CA GLY A 94 -26.22 4.55 -4.33
C GLY A 94 -27.37 4.44 -3.32
N LEU A 95 -27.20 3.55 -2.34
CA LEU A 95 -28.11 3.36 -1.22
C LEU A 95 -27.38 3.32 0.13
N CYS A 96 -28.11 3.63 1.19
CA CYS A 96 -27.66 3.48 2.58
C CYS A 96 -28.47 2.38 3.27
N ALA A 97 -27.80 1.45 3.95
CA ALA A 97 -28.43 0.50 4.87
C ALA A 97 -28.17 0.96 6.31
N PHE A 98 -29.22 1.39 7.01
CA PHE A 98 -29.19 1.77 8.42
C PHE A 98 -29.45 0.55 9.30
N GLN A 99 -28.57 0.30 10.28
CA GLN A 99 -28.69 -0.83 11.21
C GLN A 99 -29.51 -0.44 12.43
N VAL A 100 -30.70 -1.01 12.53
CA VAL A 100 -31.71 -0.71 13.56
C VAL A 100 -31.66 -1.79 14.64
N PRO A 101 -31.44 -1.48 15.93
CA PRO A 101 -31.25 -2.50 16.96
C PRO A 101 -32.50 -3.36 17.17
N ARG A 102 -32.31 -4.67 17.29
CA ARG A 102 -33.36 -5.65 17.66
C ARG A 102 -33.47 -5.87 19.15
N VAL A 103 -32.36 -5.64 19.85
CA VAL A 103 -32.22 -5.86 21.28
C VAL A 103 -31.73 -4.57 21.94
N SER A 104 -32.20 -4.33 23.16
CA SER A 104 -31.68 -3.24 23.99
C SER A 104 -30.47 -3.75 24.79
N GLY A 105 -29.58 -2.85 25.17
CA GLY A 105 -28.38 -3.19 25.91
C GLY A 105 -27.34 -2.08 25.86
N PHE A 106 -26.07 -2.43 25.82
CA PHE A 106 -24.94 -1.51 25.84
C PHE A 106 -23.97 -1.83 24.70
N ALA A 107 -23.47 -0.79 24.02
CA ALA A 107 -22.52 -0.93 22.93
C ALA A 107 -21.20 -1.56 23.41
N GLY A 108 -20.94 -2.81 23.00
CA GLY A 108 -19.67 -3.50 23.29
C GLY A 108 -18.47 -2.91 22.55
N HIS A 109 -18.74 -2.28 21.40
CA HIS A 109 -17.79 -1.54 20.58
C HIS A 109 -18.53 -0.39 19.87
N ALA A 110 -17.90 0.78 19.79
CA ALA A 110 -18.51 1.99 19.23
C ALA A 110 -18.59 1.96 17.70
N ASP A 111 -17.75 1.20 17.00
CA ASP A 111 -17.76 1.13 15.54
C ASP A 111 -17.50 -0.29 15.00
N PRO A 112 -18.41 -1.25 15.23
CA PRO A 112 -18.23 -2.63 14.77
C PRO A 112 -18.15 -2.73 13.23
N TRP A 113 -18.69 -1.76 12.49
CA TRP A 113 -18.71 -1.78 11.03
C TRP A 113 -17.32 -1.57 10.43
N ALA A 114 -16.53 -0.65 10.99
CA ALA A 114 -15.21 -0.29 10.48
C ALA A 114 -14.27 -1.49 10.27
N PHE A 115 -14.41 -2.56 11.06
CA PHE A 115 -13.59 -3.77 10.90
C PHE A 115 -14.39 -4.97 10.37
N ARG A 116 -15.70 -5.09 10.64
CA ARG A 116 -16.47 -6.27 10.19
C ARG A 116 -16.85 -6.24 8.72
N VAL A 117 -17.01 -5.06 8.11
CA VAL A 117 -17.26 -4.93 6.65
C VAL A 117 -16.08 -4.32 5.91
N ALA A 118 -14.90 -4.31 6.53
CA ALA A 118 -13.66 -3.86 5.91
C ALA A 118 -13.42 -4.62 4.59
N ASP A 119 -13.09 -3.88 3.53
CA ASP A 119 -12.82 -4.39 2.18
C ASP A 119 -13.95 -5.23 1.55
N CYS A 120 -15.19 -5.12 2.05
CA CYS A 120 -16.35 -5.71 1.40
C CYS A 120 -16.66 -4.97 0.09
N ALA A 121 -16.63 -5.68 -1.05
CA ALA A 121 -16.82 -5.08 -2.37
C ALA A 121 -18.16 -4.37 -2.59
N LEU A 122 -19.18 -4.68 -1.78
CA LEU A 122 -20.52 -4.07 -1.86
C LEU A 122 -20.65 -2.80 -0.99
N VAL A 123 -19.63 -2.48 -0.20
CA VAL A 123 -19.61 -1.39 0.77
C VAL A 123 -18.56 -0.37 0.36
N SER A 124 -18.96 0.88 0.15
CA SER A 124 -18.02 1.97 -0.15
C SER A 124 -17.60 2.73 1.10
N SER A 125 -18.49 2.88 2.09
CA SER A 125 -18.16 3.50 3.37
C SER A 125 -19.11 3.07 4.48
N THR A 126 -18.71 3.36 5.73
CA THR A 126 -19.50 3.08 6.92
C THR A 126 -19.54 4.29 7.83
N LYS A 127 -20.59 4.37 8.65
CA LYS A 127 -20.77 5.43 9.63
C LYS A 127 -21.36 4.87 10.91
N SER A 128 -20.60 4.95 12.00
CA SER A 128 -21.16 4.71 13.32
C SER A 128 -21.88 5.94 13.87
N PHE A 129 -22.97 5.69 14.60
CA PHE A 129 -23.68 6.67 15.42
C PHE A 129 -23.60 6.36 16.92
N LEU A 130 -22.80 5.36 17.31
CA LEU A 130 -22.59 4.96 18.70
C LEU A 130 -21.41 5.69 19.33
N SER A 131 -21.54 6.00 20.61
CA SER A 131 -20.42 6.30 21.49
C SER A 131 -20.00 5.04 22.26
N PRO A 132 -18.74 4.94 22.72
CA PRO A 132 -18.30 3.80 23.53
C PRO A 132 -19.17 3.62 24.77
N LEU A 133 -19.57 2.37 25.06
CA LEU A 133 -20.39 1.98 26.21
C LEU A 133 -21.81 2.58 26.23
N GLN A 134 -22.27 3.19 25.12
CA GLN A 134 -23.58 3.82 25.02
C GLN A 134 -24.70 2.80 25.25
N GLU A 135 -25.74 3.21 25.98
CA GLU A 135 -26.99 2.46 26.09
C GLU A 135 -27.77 2.52 24.77
N ILE A 136 -28.20 1.35 24.32
CA ILE A 136 -28.94 1.12 23.08
C ILE A 136 -30.34 0.68 23.45
N THR A 137 -31.34 1.33 22.87
CA THR A 137 -32.75 0.97 23.03
C THR A 137 -33.31 0.49 21.70
N ALA A 138 -33.79 -0.75 21.67
CA ALA A 138 -34.52 -1.28 20.53
C ALA A 138 -35.93 -0.65 20.45
N PRO A 139 -36.39 -0.24 19.26
CA PRO A 139 -37.73 0.32 19.09
C PRO A 139 -38.82 -0.73 19.37
N SER A 140 -39.93 -0.31 20.00
CA SER A 140 -41.03 -1.19 20.44
C SER A 140 -42.06 -1.53 19.36
N ASP A 141 -42.09 -0.79 18.25
CA ASP A 141 -43.23 -0.76 17.33
C ASP A 141 -42.94 -1.46 15.99
N SER A 142 -44.00 -2.01 15.37
CA SER A 142 -43.91 -2.59 14.03
C SER A 142 -43.62 -1.49 12.99
N THR A 143 -42.57 -1.66 12.19
CA THR A 143 -42.16 -0.75 11.09
C THR A 143 -43.05 -0.84 9.84
N ASN A 144 -44.30 -1.27 10.00
CA ASN A 144 -45.27 -1.41 8.90
C ASN A 144 -45.86 -0.06 8.45
N ASN A 145 -45.53 1.04 9.14
CA ASN A 145 -45.93 2.39 8.78
C ASN A 145 -44.74 3.36 8.88
N ILE A 146 -44.93 4.56 8.33
CA ILE A 146 -43.87 5.57 8.24
C ILE A 146 -43.40 6.10 9.60
N ASP A 147 -44.28 6.18 10.60
CA ASP A 147 -43.88 6.56 11.97
C ASP A 147 -42.91 5.52 12.56
N GLY A 148 -43.13 4.25 12.25
CA GLY A 148 -42.20 3.17 12.57
C GLY A 148 -40.86 3.29 11.84
N VAL A 149 -40.85 3.73 10.57
CA VAL A 149 -39.61 4.00 9.82
C VAL A 149 -38.84 5.18 10.40
N ILE A 150 -39.52 6.25 10.79
CA ILE A 150 -38.91 7.41 11.46
C ILE A 150 -38.28 6.97 12.78
N LYS A 151 -39.01 6.20 13.60
CA LYS A 151 -38.46 5.63 14.84
C LYS A 151 -37.29 4.68 14.62
N ALA A 152 -37.32 3.89 13.55
CA ALA A 152 -36.23 2.98 13.20
C ALA A 152 -34.98 3.76 12.77
N LEU A 153 -35.13 4.75 11.88
CA LEU A 153 -34.04 5.62 11.47
C LEU A 153 -33.47 6.38 12.67
N ASP A 154 -34.34 6.92 13.51
CA ASP A 154 -33.95 7.58 14.76
C ASP A 154 -33.16 6.60 15.62
N ALA A 155 -33.63 5.38 15.88
CA ALA A 155 -32.97 4.38 16.71
C ALA A 155 -31.70 3.73 16.10
N SER A 156 -31.38 4.00 14.83
CA SER A 156 -30.28 3.33 14.13
C SER A 156 -28.93 3.55 14.82
N MET A 157 -28.13 2.49 14.92
CA MET A 157 -26.83 2.51 15.61
C MET A 157 -25.69 2.92 14.68
N GLY A 158 -25.85 2.65 13.40
CA GLY A 158 -24.88 2.94 12.35
C GLY A 158 -25.53 2.77 11.00
N ALA A 159 -24.74 3.03 9.97
CA ALA A 159 -25.16 2.83 8.59
C ALA A 159 -23.98 2.44 7.70
N ILE A 160 -24.32 1.79 6.61
CA ILE A 160 -23.42 1.34 5.55
C ILE A 160 -23.86 1.96 4.24
N LEU A 161 -22.92 2.46 3.47
CA LEU A 161 -23.16 2.99 2.13
C LEU A 161 -22.75 1.96 1.09
N SER A 162 -23.62 1.73 0.12
CA SER A 162 -23.36 0.87 -1.04
C SER A 162 -23.50 1.70 -2.32
N PRO A 163 -22.58 1.57 -3.28
CA PRO A 163 -22.67 2.28 -4.57
C PRO A 163 -23.75 1.68 -5.50
N LEU A 164 -24.50 0.68 -5.05
CA LEU A 164 -25.49 -0.04 -5.84
C LEU A 164 -26.88 0.62 -5.77
N GLU A 165 -27.65 0.45 -6.85
CA GLU A 165 -29.04 0.93 -6.90
C GLU A 165 -29.99 0.08 -6.03
N LEU A 166 -31.03 0.72 -5.49
CA LEU A 166 -32.01 0.07 -4.61
C LEU A 166 -32.98 -0.81 -5.40
N CYS A 167 -32.71 -2.12 -5.40
CA CYS A 167 -33.58 -3.15 -5.93
C CYS A 167 -33.53 -4.41 -5.05
N ASN A 168 -34.38 -5.41 -5.34
CA ASN A 168 -34.40 -6.64 -4.56
C ASN A 168 -33.09 -7.42 -4.66
N GLU A 169 -32.50 -7.50 -5.86
CA GLU A 169 -31.24 -8.24 -6.08
C GLU A 169 -30.06 -7.65 -5.30
N THR A 170 -29.96 -6.31 -5.26
CA THR A 170 -28.96 -5.60 -4.46
C THR A 170 -29.20 -5.83 -2.97
N ILE A 171 -30.45 -5.73 -2.51
CA ILE A 171 -30.81 -6.00 -1.11
C ILE A 171 -30.42 -7.43 -0.73
N ASP A 172 -30.72 -8.43 -1.56
CA ASP A 172 -30.41 -9.83 -1.28
C ASP A 172 -28.88 -10.04 -1.14
N LYS A 173 -28.08 -9.44 -2.02
CA LYS A 173 -26.61 -9.49 -1.93
C LYS A 173 -26.07 -8.80 -0.68
N LEU A 174 -26.60 -7.62 -0.34
CA LEU A 174 -26.20 -6.89 0.86
C LEU A 174 -26.65 -7.63 2.12
N GLU A 175 -27.87 -8.15 2.18
CA GLU A 175 -28.37 -8.91 3.31
C GLU A 175 -27.53 -10.17 3.56
N PHE A 176 -27.10 -10.86 2.49
CA PHE A 176 -26.15 -11.97 2.61
C PHE A 176 -24.86 -11.53 3.28
N GLU A 177 -24.18 -10.50 2.77
CA GLU A 177 -22.90 -10.02 3.32
C GLU A 177 -23.05 -9.43 4.73
N LEU A 178 -24.09 -8.65 5.00
CA LEU A 178 -24.34 -8.07 6.32
C LEU A 178 -24.71 -9.14 7.34
N THR A 179 -25.51 -10.13 6.97
CA THR A 179 -25.81 -11.27 7.86
C THR A 179 -24.55 -12.07 8.12
N ARG A 180 -23.78 -12.38 7.07
CA ARG A 180 -22.51 -13.10 7.16
C ARG A 180 -21.52 -12.41 8.08
N ARG A 181 -21.34 -11.09 7.91
CA ARG A 181 -20.29 -10.33 8.59
C ARG A 181 -20.69 -9.73 9.93
N LEU A 182 -21.95 -9.39 10.17
CA LEU A 182 -22.36 -8.66 11.38
C LEU A 182 -23.23 -9.49 12.34
N SER A 183 -23.45 -10.78 12.09
CA SER A 183 -24.15 -11.67 13.03
C SER A 183 -23.23 -12.13 14.17
N PHE A 184 -22.96 -11.23 15.12
CA PHE A 184 -22.24 -11.51 16.35
C PHE A 184 -22.75 -10.62 17.50
N PRO A 185 -22.63 -11.04 18.78
CA PRO A 185 -23.33 -10.40 19.87
C PRO A 185 -22.58 -9.16 20.44
N PHE A 186 -22.41 -8.11 19.64
CA PHE A 186 -21.69 -6.90 20.07
C PHE A 186 -22.48 -5.96 20.99
N ILE A 187 -23.81 -6.13 21.09
CA ILE A 187 -24.67 -5.46 22.08
C ILE A 187 -24.70 -6.31 23.34
N SER A 188 -24.12 -5.80 24.42
CA SER A 188 -24.12 -6.44 25.74
C SER A 188 -25.49 -6.25 26.41
N PRO A 189 -26.12 -7.30 26.96
CA PRO A 189 -27.35 -7.14 27.73
C PRO A 189 -27.11 -6.44 29.07
N GLU A 190 -25.89 -6.50 29.59
CA GLU A 190 -25.51 -5.93 30.89
C GLU A 190 -24.69 -4.64 30.71
N PRO A 191 -24.79 -3.67 31.65
CA PRO A 191 -23.96 -2.47 31.65
C PRO A 191 -22.46 -2.81 31.62
N ILE A 192 -21.73 -2.18 30.71
CA ILE A 192 -20.28 -2.38 30.58
C ILE A 192 -19.54 -1.34 31.41
N ARG A 193 -18.65 -1.81 32.29
CA ARG A 193 -17.79 -0.94 33.08
C ARG A 193 -16.66 -0.39 32.22
N LYS A 194 -16.34 0.90 32.37
CA LYS A 194 -15.14 1.51 31.80
C LYS A 194 -13.88 0.87 32.40
N ARG A 195 -12.92 0.51 31.54
CA ARG A 195 -11.66 -0.14 31.95
C ARG A 195 -10.46 0.71 31.56
N ARG A 196 -9.35 0.51 32.25
CA ARG A 196 -8.05 1.09 31.90
C ARG A 196 -6.99 0.02 31.73
N ILE A 197 -6.26 0.07 30.63
CA ILE A 197 -5.18 -0.86 30.33
C ILE A 197 -3.85 -0.11 30.30
N CYS A 198 -2.80 -0.73 30.81
CA CYS A 198 -1.44 -0.20 30.72
C CYS A 198 -0.59 -1.03 29.75
N PHE A 199 -0.01 -0.36 28.75
CA PHE A 199 0.87 -0.96 27.75
C PHE A 199 2.33 -0.64 28.03
N LEU A 200 3.17 -1.66 28.15
CA LEU A 200 4.60 -1.54 28.34
C LEU A 200 5.30 -1.51 26.99
N ILE A 201 5.86 -0.36 26.60
CA ILE A 201 6.49 -0.16 25.29
C ILE A 201 7.83 0.59 25.41
N TRP A 202 8.74 0.46 24.44
CA TRP A 202 10.10 1.05 24.53
C TRP A 202 10.26 2.51 24.02
N SER A 203 9.25 3.11 23.34
CA SER A 203 9.16 4.55 22.99
C SER A 203 8.23 4.85 21.77
N ARG A 204 7.62 3.82 21.17
CA ARG A 204 6.94 3.93 19.85
C ARG A 204 5.46 4.28 19.92
N ILE A 205 5.13 5.42 20.52
CA ILE A 205 3.74 5.83 20.78
C ILE A 205 2.98 6.15 19.48
N ALA A 206 3.62 6.84 18.52
CA ALA A 206 2.98 7.31 17.29
C ALA A 206 2.51 6.16 16.37
N ALA A 207 3.31 5.09 16.26
CA ALA A 207 3.02 3.91 15.43
C ALA A 207 1.82 3.07 15.95
N LYS A 208 1.21 3.45 17.08
CA LYS A 208 0.12 2.71 17.73
C LYS A 208 -1.21 3.48 17.80
N ARG A 209 -1.33 4.65 17.15
CA ARG A 209 -2.57 5.46 17.14
C ARG A 209 -3.82 4.66 16.71
N ALA A 210 -3.72 3.81 15.68
CA ALA A 210 -4.85 2.97 15.25
C ALA A 210 -5.29 1.97 16.34
N ALA A 211 -4.31 1.36 17.03
CA ALA A 211 -4.57 0.49 18.18
C ALA A 211 -5.27 1.26 19.31
N TRP A 212 -4.80 2.47 19.63
CA TRP A 212 -5.43 3.32 20.65
C TRP A 212 -6.86 3.74 20.28
N ALA A 213 -7.11 4.03 19.01
CA ALA A 213 -8.47 4.29 18.52
C ALA A 213 -9.40 3.08 18.75
N ASN A 214 -8.93 1.85 18.50
CA ASN A 214 -9.70 0.62 18.75
C ASN A 214 -9.97 0.41 20.26
N ALA A 215 -8.99 0.62 21.13
CA ALA A 215 -9.23 0.57 22.58
C ALA A 215 -10.28 1.60 23.03
N LYS A 216 -10.20 2.82 22.50
CA LYS A 216 -11.18 3.87 22.77
C LYS A 216 -12.58 3.50 22.27
N ALA A 217 -12.69 2.85 21.10
CA ALA A 217 -13.97 2.35 20.58
C ALA A 217 -14.58 1.27 21.48
N LEU A 218 -13.77 0.49 22.20
CA LEU A 218 -14.22 -0.42 23.26
C LEU A 218 -14.57 0.29 24.58
N GLY A 219 -14.33 1.60 24.70
CA GLY A 219 -14.46 2.33 25.97
C GLY A 219 -13.38 1.97 26.98
N ILE A 220 -12.20 1.56 26.50
CA ILE A 220 -11.03 1.24 27.31
C ILE A 220 -10.02 2.38 27.20
N GLU A 221 -9.61 2.90 28.36
CA GLU A 221 -8.60 3.94 28.47
C GLU A 221 -7.19 3.35 28.38
N VAL A 222 -6.31 4.05 27.70
CA VAL A 222 -4.94 3.62 27.42
C VAL A 222 -3.95 4.40 28.26
N VAL A 223 -3.20 3.70 29.10
CA VAL A 223 -1.99 4.21 29.73
C VAL A 223 -0.79 3.59 29.07
N VAL A 224 0.21 4.40 28.74
CA VAL A 224 1.47 3.90 28.20
C VAL A 224 2.56 3.99 29.25
N MET A 225 3.29 2.91 29.43
CA MET A 225 4.44 2.80 30.31
C MET A 225 5.69 2.60 29.46
N SER A 226 6.65 3.51 29.58
CA SER A 226 7.85 3.53 28.75
C SER A 226 8.97 4.33 29.44
N SER A 227 10.14 4.41 28.83
CA SER A 227 11.25 5.25 29.30
C SER A 227 11.37 6.51 28.47
N GLY A 228 11.59 7.65 29.13
CA GLY A 228 11.90 8.93 28.48
C GLY A 228 10.68 9.81 28.26
N ALA A 229 10.86 10.91 27.51
CA ALA A 229 9.77 11.79 27.16
C ALA A 229 8.86 11.13 26.12
N TRP A 230 7.55 11.25 26.30
CA TRP A 230 6.57 10.66 25.39
C TRP A 230 6.24 11.55 24.18
N SER A 231 6.55 12.85 24.28
CA SER A 231 6.43 13.87 23.23
C SER A 231 7.66 14.78 23.26
N GLU A 232 8.18 15.17 22.09
CA GLU A 232 9.25 16.17 21.97
C GLU A 232 8.74 17.60 22.25
N ASP A 233 7.43 17.84 22.14
CA ASP A 233 6.79 19.17 22.25
C ASP A 233 6.04 19.41 23.58
N ASP A 234 6.12 18.49 24.55
CA ASP A 234 5.29 18.51 25.77
C ASP A 234 3.77 18.66 25.49
N LYS A 235 3.31 18.17 24.33
CA LYS A 235 1.85 18.03 24.05
C LYS A 235 1.20 17.18 25.14
N PRO A 236 -0.13 17.17 25.32
CA PRO A 236 -0.81 16.31 26.30
C PRO A 236 -1.19 14.92 25.72
N PRO A 237 -1.23 13.82 26.53
CA PRO A 237 -1.32 12.44 26.03
C PRO A 237 -2.52 12.16 25.10
N HIS A 238 -3.63 12.87 25.32
CA HIS A 238 -4.86 12.72 24.55
C HIS A 238 -4.70 13.12 23.08
N GLU A 239 -3.73 13.99 22.74
CA GLU A 239 -3.40 14.31 21.34
C GLU A 239 -2.83 13.09 20.59
N TYR A 240 -2.41 12.05 21.31
CA TYR A 240 -1.90 10.79 20.80
C TYR A 240 -2.85 9.62 21.10
N LEU A 241 -4.10 9.94 21.47
CA LEU A 241 -5.13 8.97 21.85
C LEU A 241 -4.78 8.15 23.10
N MET A 242 -3.90 8.66 23.95
CA MET A 242 -3.59 8.07 25.25
C MET A 242 -4.30 8.83 26.37
N ASP A 243 -4.69 8.14 27.42
CA ASP A 243 -5.28 8.72 28.63
C ASP A 243 -4.22 9.00 29.71
N GLY A 244 -3.08 8.29 29.67
CA GLY A 244 -1.98 8.51 30.60
C GLY A 244 -0.63 8.02 30.10
N TYR A 245 0.43 8.50 30.74
CA TYR A 245 1.80 8.07 30.51
C TYR A 245 2.53 7.86 31.83
N ILE A 246 3.34 6.81 31.91
CA ILE A 246 4.19 6.45 33.05
C ILE A 246 5.62 6.37 32.54
N ASP A 247 6.46 7.33 32.93
CA ASP A 247 7.89 7.30 32.69
C ASP A 247 8.58 6.39 33.73
N MET A 248 9.31 5.39 33.26
CA MET A 248 10.09 4.50 34.11
C MET A 248 11.28 3.87 33.39
N ASP A 249 12.24 3.41 34.18
CA ASP A 249 13.36 2.60 33.69
C ASP A 249 12.88 1.23 33.18
N MET A 250 13.03 1.02 31.86
CA MET A 250 12.63 -0.18 31.13
C MET A 250 13.70 -1.27 31.07
N THR A 251 14.81 -1.13 31.80
CA THR A 251 15.87 -2.16 31.88
C THR A 251 15.28 -3.51 32.32
N THR A 252 15.51 -4.58 31.55
CA THR A 252 14.91 -5.92 31.83
C THR A 252 15.79 -6.78 32.73
N ASP A 253 16.04 -6.31 33.96
CA ASP A 253 16.73 -7.07 35.00
C ASP A 253 15.76 -7.89 35.89
N ASP A 254 16.29 -8.61 36.88
CA ASP A 254 15.51 -9.46 37.80
C ASP A 254 14.46 -8.71 38.65
N VAL A 255 14.60 -7.39 38.79
CA VAL A 255 13.70 -6.54 39.58
C VAL A 255 12.76 -5.70 38.71
N PHE A 256 12.84 -5.83 37.37
CA PHE A 256 12.01 -5.08 36.43
C PHE A 256 10.51 -5.21 36.72
N TRP A 257 10.03 -6.41 37.03
CA TRP A 257 8.63 -6.63 37.39
C TRP A 257 8.21 -5.87 38.66
N LYS A 258 9.12 -5.63 39.61
CA LYS A 258 8.82 -4.82 40.81
C LYS A 258 8.69 -3.35 40.45
N ARG A 259 9.54 -2.84 39.55
CA ARG A 259 9.41 -1.48 39.03
C ARG A 259 8.05 -1.27 38.36
N ILE A 260 7.57 -2.25 37.58
CA ILE A 260 6.24 -2.22 36.98
C ILE A 260 5.15 -2.13 38.07
N VAL A 261 5.24 -2.98 39.11
CA VAL A 261 4.29 -2.97 40.24
C VAL A 261 4.26 -1.62 40.95
N ASP A 262 5.43 -1.06 41.27
CA ASP A 262 5.55 0.22 41.97
C ASP A 262 5.00 1.36 41.12
N ALA A 263 5.29 1.35 39.81
CA ALA A 263 4.79 2.35 38.87
C ALA A 263 3.26 2.30 38.71
N VAL A 264 2.66 1.10 38.61
CA VAL A 264 1.20 0.93 38.58
C VAL A 264 0.55 1.38 39.89
N LYS A 265 1.15 1.07 41.05
CA LYS A 265 0.64 1.50 42.36
C LYS A 265 0.74 3.02 42.58
N ALA A 266 1.73 3.66 41.96
CA ALA A 266 1.92 5.11 42.03
C ALA A 266 1.00 5.88 41.08
N TYR A 267 0.46 5.24 40.04
CA TYR A 267 -0.47 5.85 39.09
C TYR A 267 -1.80 6.20 39.80
N PRO A 268 -2.35 7.42 39.63
CA PRO A 268 -3.45 7.92 40.46
C PRO A 268 -4.78 7.19 40.26
N ASP A 269 -5.00 6.64 39.07
CA ASP A 269 -6.24 5.96 38.71
C ASP A 269 -6.06 4.44 38.61
N PRO A 270 -7.10 3.63 38.86
CA PRO A 270 -6.99 2.17 38.76
C PRO A 270 -6.60 1.70 37.35
N ILE A 271 -5.66 0.76 37.28
CA ILE A 271 -5.30 0.01 36.07
C ILE A 271 -5.95 -1.39 36.20
N ASP A 272 -6.76 -1.77 35.21
CA ASP A 272 -7.51 -3.03 35.17
C ASP A 272 -6.77 -4.15 34.41
N GLY A 273 -5.70 -3.85 33.67
CA GLY A 273 -4.94 -4.85 32.91
C GLY A 273 -3.57 -4.35 32.45
N LEU A 274 -2.64 -5.28 32.22
CA LEU A 274 -1.29 -5.01 31.71
C LEU A 274 -1.03 -5.78 30.41
N ILE A 275 -0.37 -5.14 29.44
CA ILE A 275 0.13 -5.79 28.23
C ILE A 275 1.60 -5.39 27.99
N GLY A 276 2.47 -6.39 27.95
CA GLY A 276 3.85 -6.28 27.45
C GLY A 276 3.98 -7.12 26.19
N PRO A 277 3.80 -6.54 24.99
CA PRO A 277 3.60 -7.31 23.76
C PRO A 277 4.91 -7.87 23.15
N TRP A 278 6.06 -7.59 23.77
CA TRP A 278 7.36 -8.16 23.39
C TRP A 278 7.73 -9.31 24.31
N ASP A 279 8.34 -10.36 23.76
CA ASP A 279 8.72 -11.58 24.49
C ASP A 279 9.51 -11.30 25.77
N MET A 280 10.47 -10.37 25.73
CA MET A 280 11.28 -9.97 26.89
C MET A 280 10.45 -9.31 28.02
N PHE A 281 9.26 -8.79 27.71
CA PHE A 281 8.35 -8.19 28.66
C PHE A 281 7.29 -9.15 29.17
N MET A 282 7.00 -10.26 28.48
CA MET A 282 5.91 -11.15 28.84
C MET A 282 6.06 -11.70 30.26
N VAL A 283 7.22 -12.30 30.57
CA VAL A 283 7.46 -12.88 31.91
C VAL A 283 7.44 -11.82 33.01
N PRO A 284 8.15 -10.67 32.90
CA PRO A 284 8.06 -9.60 33.89
C PRO A 284 6.66 -9.01 34.06
N THR A 285 5.94 -8.78 32.95
CA THR A 285 4.56 -8.24 32.98
C THR A 285 3.63 -9.22 33.66
N ALA A 286 3.74 -10.52 33.39
CA ALA A 286 2.95 -11.55 34.03
C ALA A 286 3.24 -11.68 35.53
N LYS A 287 4.51 -11.51 35.94
CA LYS A 287 4.87 -11.42 37.38
C LYS A 287 4.22 -10.19 38.04
N ALA A 288 4.29 -9.03 37.39
CA ALA A 288 3.71 -7.80 37.90
C ALA A 288 2.18 -7.87 37.99
N ALA A 289 1.51 -8.35 36.94
CA ALA A 289 0.06 -8.53 36.90
C ALA A 289 -0.41 -9.48 38.02
N ARG A 290 0.28 -10.61 38.22
CA ARG A 290 0.00 -11.54 39.32
C ARG A 290 0.10 -10.87 40.70
N GLU A 291 1.15 -10.09 40.94
CA GLU A 291 1.35 -9.35 42.20
C GLU A 291 0.29 -8.27 42.43
N LEU A 292 -0.20 -7.66 41.35
CA LEU A 292 -1.24 -6.62 41.38
C LEU A 292 -2.68 -7.20 41.44
N GLY A 293 -2.84 -8.53 41.35
CA GLY A 293 -4.15 -9.18 41.28
C GLY A 293 -4.89 -8.95 39.95
N LEU A 294 -4.16 -8.57 38.89
CA LEU A 294 -4.67 -8.41 37.53
C LEU A 294 -4.64 -9.75 36.79
N TYR A 295 -5.49 -9.88 35.77
CA TYR A 295 -5.50 -11.10 34.97
C TYR A 295 -4.19 -11.26 34.18
N THR A 296 -3.65 -12.47 34.20
CA THR A 296 -2.50 -12.90 33.39
C THR A 296 -2.44 -14.43 33.39
N PRO A 297 -2.00 -15.07 32.29
CA PRO A 297 -1.47 -16.42 32.38
C PRO A 297 -0.27 -16.48 33.34
N GLY A 298 0.05 -17.68 33.81
CA GLY A 298 1.17 -17.86 34.74
C GLY A 298 2.51 -17.47 34.10
N PRO A 299 3.37 -16.66 34.75
CA PRO A 299 4.73 -16.40 34.28
C PRO A 299 5.56 -17.66 33.96
N GLU A 300 5.25 -18.80 34.57
CA GLU A 300 5.88 -20.08 34.26
C GLU A 300 5.58 -20.53 32.82
N ALA A 301 4.33 -20.38 32.35
CA ALA A 301 3.93 -20.70 30.99
C ALA A 301 4.63 -19.81 29.96
N TYR A 302 4.70 -18.50 30.23
CA TYR A 302 5.47 -17.57 29.41
C TYR A 302 6.96 -17.92 29.38
N SER A 303 7.53 -18.37 30.51
CA SER A 303 8.94 -18.76 30.57
C SER A 303 9.28 -20.00 29.75
N ILE A 304 8.27 -20.81 29.38
CA ILE A 304 8.39 -21.91 28.44
C ILE A 304 8.22 -21.38 27.02
N SER A 305 7.13 -20.67 26.73
CA SER A 305 6.77 -20.25 25.37
C SER A 305 7.80 -19.31 24.73
N THR A 306 8.35 -18.36 25.50
CA THR A 306 9.38 -17.41 25.01
C THR A 306 10.78 -18.02 24.93
N ASN A 307 10.94 -19.31 25.22
CA ASN A 307 12.21 -20.02 25.13
C ASN A 307 12.06 -21.30 24.29
N LYS A 308 12.52 -21.23 23.04
CA LYS A 308 12.42 -22.30 22.03
C LYS A 308 12.97 -23.64 22.53
N TYR A 309 14.06 -23.63 23.29
CA TYR A 309 14.61 -24.85 23.89
C TYR A 309 13.70 -25.43 24.98
N ARG A 310 13.12 -24.60 25.87
CA ARG A 310 12.17 -25.06 26.90
C ARG A 310 10.87 -25.58 26.29
N THR A 311 10.37 -24.90 25.25
CA THR A 311 9.23 -25.40 24.45
C THR A 311 9.54 -26.79 23.93
N ARG A 312 10.70 -26.99 23.30
CA ARG A 312 11.10 -28.30 22.79
C ARG A 312 11.29 -29.34 23.89
N GLN A 313 11.94 -28.99 25.01
CA GLN A 313 12.13 -29.87 26.17
C GLN A 313 10.81 -30.30 26.81
N MET A 314 9.79 -29.43 26.81
CA MET A 314 8.45 -29.78 27.26
C MET A 314 7.78 -30.80 26.32
N LEU A 315 7.98 -30.67 25.01
CA LEU A 315 7.39 -31.55 24.00
C LEU A 315 8.12 -32.91 23.90
N ASP A 316 9.45 -32.89 23.92
CA ASP A 316 10.33 -34.06 23.91
C ASP A 316 11.35 -34.00 25.08
N PRO A 317 10.97 -34.49 26.27
CA PRO A 317 11.83 -34.46 27.46
C PRO A 317 13.09 -35.35 27.36
N GLU A 318 13.15 -36.26 26.38
CA GLU A 318 14.30 -37.15 26.20
C GLU A 318 15.44 -36.49 25.38
N GLU A 319 15.20 -35.30 24.83
CA GLU A 319 16.15 -34.55 24.01
C GLU A 319 16.76 -35.43 22.90
N LYS A 320 15.89 -36.02 22.08
CA LYS A 320 16.29 -37.04 21.09
C LYS A 320 17.15 -36.44 20.00
N ASP A 321 16.62 -35.39 19.35
CA ASP A 321 17.18 -34.84 18.11
C ASP A 321 17.52 -33.34 18.19
N PHE A 322 17.47 -32.74 19.38
CA PHE A 322 17.81 -31.33 19.59
C PHE A 322 18.75 -31.14 20.80
N PHE A 323 19.48 -30.02 20.82
CA PHE A 323 20.38 -29.64 21.91
C PHE A 323 20.67 -28.14 21.87
N THR A 324 21.29 -27.59 22.92
CA THR A 324 21.80 -26.21 22.93
C THR A 324 23.31 -26.16 22.99
N VAL A 325 23.88 -25.06 22.50
CA VAL A 325 25.28 -24.70 22.71
C VAL A 325 25.41 -23.19 22.99
N GLN A 326 26.48 -22.79 23.69
CA GLN A 326 26.86 -21.40 23.95
C GLN A 326 28.17 -21.01 23.27
N SER A 327 28.87 -21.95 22.64
CA SER A 327 30.14 -21.70 21.96
C SER A 327 30.45 -22.73 20.89
N ILE A 328 31.34 -22.37 19.96
CA ILE A 328 31.87 -23.30 18.95
C ILE A 328 32.61 -24.48 19.61
N LYS A 329 33.30 -24.26 20.72
CA LYS A 329 33.99 -25.33 21.45
C LYS A 329 33.01 -26.38 22.00
N GLU A 330 31.86 -25.93 22.48
CA GLU A 330 30.79 -26.82 22.96
C GLU A 330 30.17 -27.59 21.79
N LEU A 331 29.94 -26.93 20.66
CA LEU A 331 29.50 -27.60 19.43
C LEU A 331 30.48 -28.69 18.98
N ASP A 332 31.78 -28.38 18.92
CA ASP A 332 32.82 -29.34 18.54
C ASP A 332 32.83 -30.56 19.48
N SER A 333 32.62 -30.33 20.78
CA SER A 333 32.51 -31.39 21.78
C SER A 333 31.24 -32.24 21.58
N ARG A 334 30.11 -31.61 21.25
CA ARG A 334 28.84 -32.28 20.96
C ARG A 334 28.90 -33.12 19.69
N LEU A 335 29.61 -32.65 18.66
CA LEU A 335 29.82 -33.37 17.39
C LEU A 335 30.73 -34.59 17.53
N GLN A 336 31.62 -34.61 18.53
CA GLN A 336 32.46 -35.76 18.86
C GLN A 336 31.75 -36.79 19.77
N SER A 337 30.59 -36.43 20.33
CA SER A 337 29.83 -37.33 21.20
C SER A 337 29.20 -38.51 20.43
N PRO A 338 28.86 -39.63 21.09
CA PRO A 338 28.23 -40.77 20.43
C PRO A 338 26.84 -40.49 19.85
N LYS A 339 26.15 -39.43 20.31
CA LYS A 339 24.86 -39.02 19.76
C LYS A 339 25.11 -38.33 18.41
N SER A 340 24.84 -39.00 17.30
CA SER A 340 24.94 -38.38 15.96
C SER A 340 23.96 -37.21 15.81
N VAL A 341 24.32 -36.25 14.97
CA VAL A 341 23.41 -35.19 14.51
C VAL A 341 22.80 -35.62 13.18
N ASN A 342 21.48 -35.67 13.12
CA ASN A 342 20.74 -36.05 11.91
C ASN A 342 20.48 -34.80 11.07
N PHE A 343 21.19 -34.66 9.95
CA PHE A 343 21.02 -33.53 9.03
C PHE A 343 19.85 -33.76 8.05
N PRO A 344 19.17 -32.69 7.58
CA PRO A 344 19.42 -31.27 7.86
C PRO A 344 18.90 -30.80 9.23
N VAL A 345 19.52 -29.74 9.76
CA VAL A 345 19.13 -29.09 11.03
C VAL A 345 18.92 -27.60 10.86
N VAL A 346 18.18 -26.98 11.77
CA VAL A 346 18.06 -25.54 11.96
C VAL A 346 18.80 -25.15 13.25
N CYS A 347 19.56 -24.06 13.19
CA CYS A 347 20.16 -23.40 14.35
C CYS A 347 19.49 -22.05 14.56
N LYS A 348 19.07 -21.75 15.79
CA LYS A 348 18.45 -20.48 16.16
C LYS A 348 18.74 -20.09 17.61
N PRO A 349 18.77 -18.79 17.96
CA PRO A 349 18.80 -18.35 19.35
C PRO A 349 17.64 -18.95 20.16
N VAL A 350 17.85 -19.25 21.44
CA VAL A 350 16.78 -19.83 22.27
C VAL A 350 15.66 -18.85 22.60
N ALA A 351 15.97 -17.56 22.62
CA ALA A 351 15.02 -16.45 22.76
C ALA A 351 15.22 -15.50 21.57
N GLY A 352 14.26 -14.63 21.29
CA GLY A 352 14.37 -13.65 20.20
C GLY A 352 13.14 -13.63 19.29
N LEU A 353 13.18 -12.75 18.30
CA LEU A 353 12.05 -12.36 17.45
C LEU A 353 12.48 -12.26 15.97
N SER A 354 11.48 -12.26 15.07
CA SER A 354 11.63 -11.96 13.64
C SER A 354 12.61 -12.87 12.87
N SER A 355 12.72 -14.13 13.29
CA SER A 355 13.63 -15.12 12.70
C SER A 355 15.10 -14.67 12.65
N TRP A 356 15.53 -13.81 13.57
CA TRP A 356 16.91 -13.34 13.63
C TRP A 356 17.87 -14.45 14.07
N GLY A 357 18.96 -14.59 13.33
CA GLY A 357 19.98 -15.62 13.60
C GLY A 357 19.50 -17.05 13.35
N VAL A 358 18.46 -17.27 12.54
CA VAL A 358 17.95 -18.60 12.20
C VAL A 358 18.60 -19.07 10.89
N TYR A 359 19.30 -20.20 10.93
CA TYR A 359 20.02 -20.75 9.78
C TYR A 359 19.83 -22.26 9.64
N ARG A 360 19.73 -22.73 8.38
CA ARG A 360 19.69 -24.16 8.06
C ARG A 360 21.10 -24.66 7.75
N ALA A 361 21.41 -25.87 8.19
CA ALA A 361 22.64 -26.57 7.89
C ALA A 361 22.36 -27.99 7.39
N ASN A 362 22.92 -28.34 6.24
CA ASN A 362 22.81 -29.69 5.67
C ASN A 362 24.01 -30.59 6.05
N ASN A 363 25.03 -30.05 6.70
CA ASN A 363 26.21 -30.80 7.16
C ASN A 363 26.93 -30.10 8.31
N THR A 364 27.93 -30.77 8.89
CA THR A 364 28.71 -30.30 10.04
C THR A 364 29.40 -28.96 9.82
N GLN A 365 29.96 -28.71 8.62
CA GLN A 365 30.67 -27.47 8.34
C GLN A 365 29.70 -26.29 8.29
N GLN A 366 28.54 -26.47 7.66
CA GLN A 366 27.48 -25.47 7.64
C GLN A 366 26.89 -25.25 9.04
N LEU A 367 26.78 -26.29 9.87
CA LEU A 367 26.30 -26.14 11.24
C LEU A 367 27.23 -25.28 12.10
N ARG A 368 28.55 -25.43 11.91
CA ARG A 368 29.53 -24.59 12.60
C ARG A 368 29.37 -23.11 12.24
N ASP A 369 29.21 -22.81 10.95
CA ASP A 369 28.96 -21.45 10.46
C ASP A 369 27.62 -20.88 10.97
N ALA A 370 26.56 -21.69 10.93
CA ALA A 370 25.24 -21.33 11.47
C ALA A 370 25.32 -20.96 12.96
N VAL A 371 25.96 -21.81 13.79
CA VAL A 371 26.14 -21.56 15.23
C VAL A 371 26.95 -20.30 15.49
N GLU A 372 28.04 -20.08 14.74
CA GLU A 372 28.85 -18.87 14.88
C GLU A 372 28.02 -17.61 14.64
N LYS A 373 27.22 -17.59 13.57
CA LYS A 373 26.35 -16.46 13.23
C LYS A 373 25.20 -16.28 14.23
N SER A 374 24.53 -17.35 14.65
CA SER A 374 23.47 -17.29 15.66
C SER A 374 23.99 -16.79 17.02
N LEU A 375 25.22 -17.13 17.40
CA LEU A 375 25.84 -16.65 18.64
C LEU A 375 26.13 -15.15 18.61
N ILE A 376 26.44 -14.56 17.45
CA ILE A 376 26.60 -13.10 17.31
C ILE A 376 25.29 -12.39 17.66
N VAL A 377 24.16 -12.86 17.11
CA VAL A 377 22.84 -12.30 17.42
C VAL A 377 22.48 -12.50 18.90
N SER A 378 22.85 -13.64 19.47
CA SER A 378 22.51 -13.99 20.86
C SER A 378 23.21 -13.11 21.90
N GLN A 379 24.28 -12.37 21.54
CA GLN A 379 24.98 -11.45 22.45
C GLN A 379 24.10 -10.28 22.93
N GLU A 380 23.08 -9.92 22.15
CA GLU A 380 22.13 -8.85 22.47
C GLU A 380 20.88 -9.39 23.22
N LEU A 381 20.85 -10.68 23.54
CA LEU A 381 19.69 -11.34 24.12
C LEU A 381 19.94 -11.77 25.57
N PRO A 382 18.89 -11.89 26.40
CA PRO A 382 19.03 -12.33 27.79
C PRO A 382 19.61 -13.74 27.95
N ASP A 383 19.49 -14.60 26.93
CA ASP A 383 20.03 -15.95 26.92
C ASP A 383 20.93 -16.15 25.70
N LEU A 384 22.22 -16.37 25.96
CA LEU A 384 23.26 -16.49 24.94
C LEU A 384 23.23 -17.83 24.18
N ARG A 385 22.38 -18.78 24.61
CA ARG A 385 22.31 -20.11 24.00
C ARG A 385 21.68 -20.05 22.62
N VAL A 386 22.17 -20.94 21.77
CA VAL A 386 21.52 -21.30 20.52
C VAL A 386 21.03 -22.74 20.61
N VAL A 387 19.84 -23.01 20.08
CA VAL A 387 19.29 -24.36 19.92
C VAL A 387 19.57 -24.86 18.51
N VAL A 388 19.92 -26.14 18.41
CA VAL A 388 20.03 -26.89 17.17
C VAL A 388 18.95 -27.97 17.21
N GLU A 389 18.09 -27.99 16.19
CA GLU A 389 16.97 -28.93 16.08
C GLU A 389 16.77 -29.40 14.63
N PRO A 390 16.03 -30.48 14.36
CA PRO A 390 15.80 -30.97 13.00
C PRO A 390 15.14 -29.93 12.11
N TYR A 391 15.59 -29.82 10.85
CA TYR A 391 14.85 -29.11 9.83
C TYR A 391 13.70 -29.99 9.34
N ILE A 392 12.48 -29.46 9.39
CA ILE A 392 11.28 -30.16 8.93
C ILE A 392 10.94 -29.70 7.51
N ASP A 393 10.99 -30.64 6.58
CA ASP A 393 10.59 -30.42 5.20
C ASP A 393 9.07 -30.64 5.06
N GLY A 394 8.36 -29.57 4.75
CA GLY A 394 6.90 -29.54 4.64
C GLY A 394 6.36 -28.10 4.70
N PRO A 395 5.07 -27.89 4.37
CA PRO A 395 4.43 -26.58 4.48
C PRO A 395 4.53 -26.02 5.90
N GLU A 396 4.90 -24.74 5.99
CA GLU A 396 4.88 -23.96 7.22
C GLU A 396 3.57 -23.20 7.33
N VAL A 397 3.09 -23.05 8.56
CA VAL A 397 1.83 -22.38 8.85
C VAL A 397 1.92 -21.59 10.15
N ASP A 398 1.17 -20.49 10.19
CA ASP A 398 0.74 -19.92 11.45
C ASP A 398 -0.57 -20.57 11.90
N CYS A 399 -0.66 -20.88 13.18
CA CYS A 399 -1.85 -21.29 13.88
C CYS A 399 -2.19 -20.24 14.93
N ASN A 400 -3.16 -19.37 14.60
CA ASN A 400 -3.67 -18.36 15.53
C ASN A 400 -4.80 -18.97 16.37
N ILE A 401 -4.76 -18.80 17.69
CA ILE A 401 -5.66 -19.46 18.64
C ILE A 401 -6.22 -18.44 19.63
N VAL A 402 -7.52 -18.53 19.90
CA VAL A 402 -8.20 -17.82 20.99
C VAL A 402 -8.71 -18.85 22.00
N LEU A 403 -8.17 -18.84 23.21
CA LEU A 403 -8.58 -19.73 24.29
C LEU A 403 -9.31 -18.97 25.39
N PHE A 404 -10.32 -19.61 25.99
CA PHE A 404 -10.97 -19.13 27.20
C PHE A 404 -11.32 -20.28 28.14
N ARG A 405 -10.67 -20.31 29.32
CA ARG A 405 -10.87 -21.32 30.37
C ARG A 405 -10.79 -22.75 29.82
N GLY A 406 -9.79 -23.00 29.00
CA GLY A 406 -9.54 -24.27 28.34
C GLY A 406 -10.39 -24.55 27.10
N ARG A 407 -11.43 -23.76 26.80
CA ARG A 407 -12.19 -23.87 25.55
C ARG A 407 -11.50 -23.13 24.42
N VAL A 408 -11.50 -23.72 23.23
CA VAL A 408 -11.11 -23.03 22.00
C VAL A 408 -12.30 -22.20 21.54
N LEU A 409 -12.14 -20.88 21.47
CA LEU A 409 -13.15 -19.97 20.94
C LEU A 409 -13.00 -19.79 19.43
N TYR A 410 -11.77 -19.71 18.94
CA TYR A 410 -11.46 -19.52 17.54
C TYR A 410 -10.06 -20.02 17.19
N THR A 411 -9.90 -20.55 15.97
CA THR A 411 -8.61 -20.94 15.39
C THR A 411 -8.56 -20.56 13.91
N GLU A 412 -7.37 -20.20 13.45
CA GLU A 412 -7.09 -19.90 12.04
C GLU A 412 -5.75 -20.49 11.64
N ILE A 413 -5.71 -21.17 10.50
CA ILE A 413 -4.49 -21.64 9.86
C ILE A 413 -4.16 -20.71 8.69
N VAL A 414 -2.93 -20.22 8.68
CA VAL A 414 -2.37 -19.31 7.67
C VAL A 414 -1.25 -20.05 6.96
N ASP A 415 -1.24 -20.00 5.63
CA ASP A 415 -0.15 -20.54 4.83
C ASP A 415 1.06 -19.59 4.90
N ASP A 416 2.19 -20.04 5.44
CA ASP A 416 3.46 -19.30 5.39
C ASP A 416 4.33 -19.83 4.23
N PHE A 417 4.69 -18.93 3.33
CA PHE A 417 5.31 -19.31 2.07
C PHE A 417 6.79 -19.63 2.24
N PRO A 418 7.33 -20.61 1.48
CA PRO A 418 8.72 -21.01 1.57
C PRO A 418 9.67 -19.82 1.48
N CYS A 419 10.55 -19.70 2.47
CA CYS A 419 11.54 -18.65 2.52
C CYS A 419 12.78 -19.01 1.67
N SER A 420 13.75 -18.09 1.62
CA SER A 420 14.99 -18.33 0.85
C SER A 420 15.81 -19.53 1.35
N ALA A 421 15.70 -19.90 2.64
CA ALA A 421 16.38 -21.05 3.22
C ALA A 421 15.68 -22.39 2.92
N ASP A 422 14.36 -22.37 2.68
CA ASP A 422 13.59 -23.55 2.28
C ASP A 422 13.89 -23.93 0.83
N LEU A 423 13.91 -22.92 -0.04
CA LEU A 423 14.04 -23.10 -1.48
C LEU A 423 15.47 -23.43 -1.95
N ALA A 424 16.48 -23.20 -1.10
CA ALA A 424 17.86 -23.36 -1.49
C ALA A 424 18.37 -24.80 -1.30
N GLU A 425 19.01 -25.34 -2.34
CA GLU A 425 19.78 -26.59 -2.22
C GLU A 425 20.99 -26.40 -1.27
N ASP A 426 21.66 -25.25 -1.36
CA ASP A 426 22.69 -24.81 -0.41
C ASP A 426 22.14 -23.68 0.48
N PRO A 427 21.86 -23.95 1.78
CA PRO A 427 21.28 -22.98 2.69
C PRO A 427 22.30 -21.96 3.22
N THR A 428 23.58 -22.05 2.83
CA THR A 428 24.64 -21.17 3.34
C THR A 428 24.30 -19.70 3.06
N GLY A 429 24.12 -18.91 4.13
CA GLY A 429 23.79 -17.49 4.04
C GLY A 429 22.35 -17.18 3.60
N LYS A 430 21.46 -18.18 3.57
CA LYS A 430 20.03 -18.01 3.33
C LYS A 430 19.28 -17.81 4.65
N LEU A 431 18.16 -17.08 4.59
CA LEU A 431 17.42 -16.61 5.76
C LEU A 431 16.01 -17.21 5.81
N PHE A 432 15.52 -17.39 7.04
CA PHE A 432 14.13 -17.74 7.39
C PHE A 432 13.24 -16.51 7.58
N THR A 433 13.52 -15.44 6.84
CA THR A 433 12.69 -14.24 6.89
C THR A 433 11.41 -14.48 6.10
N GLU A 434 10.27 -14.33 6.77
CA GLU A 434 8.95 -14.43 6.18
C GLU A 434 8.83 -13.45 5.00
N SER A 435 8.37 -13.97 3.86
CA SER A 435 8.20 -13.16 2.67
C SER A 435 6.74 -12.92 2.34
N GLN A 436 5.89 -13.94 2.51
CA GLN A 436 4.52 -13.91 2.06
C GLN A 436 3.70 -14.88 2.90
N ALA A 437 2.44 -14.55 3.16
CA ALA A 437 1.50 -15.45 3.81
C ALA A 437 0.10 -15.33 3.20
N ALA A 438 -0.67 -16.42 3.19
CA ALA A 438 -2.03 -16.42 2.66
C ALA A 438 -3.04 -16.90 3.71
N VAL A 439 -4.16 -16.17 3.81
CA VAL A 439 -5.25 -16.46 4.74
C VAL A 439 -6.58 -16.52 3.98
N PRO A 440 -7.38 -17.58 4.16
CA PRO A 440 -7.08 -18.79 4.93
C PRO A 440 -6.19 -19.77 4.17
N SER A 441 -5.65 -20.74 4.91
CA SER A 441 -4.84 -21.83 4.36
C SER A 441 -5.56 -22.68 3.32
N ARG A 442 -4.81 -23.12 2.30
CA ARG A 442 -5.25 -24.07 1.26
C ARG A 442 -5.03 -25.54 1.62
N LEU A 443 -4.50 -25.82 2.82
CA LEU A 443 -4.32 -27.18 3.31
C LEU A 443 -5.67 -27.93 3.46
N PRO A 444 -5.69 -29.27 3.30
CA PRO A 444 -6.87 -30.07 3.58
C PRO A 444 -7.35 -29.90 5.03
N GLU A 445 -8.67 -29.93 5.23
CA GLU A 445 -9.31 -29.74 6.54
C GLU A 445 -8.78 -30.71 7.61
N ASN A 446 -8.45 -31.95 7.25
CA ASN A 446 -7.87 -32.92 8.18
C ASN A 446 -6.45 -32.53 8.65
N GLU A 447 -5.66 -31.86 7.80
CA GLU A 447 -4.33 -31.37 8.19
C GLU A 447 -4.47 -30.11 9.06
N GLN A 448 -5.37 -29.19 8.69
CA GLN A 448 -5.71 -28.02 9.51
C GLN A 448 -6.19 -28.41 10.91
N GLN A 449 -7.02 -29.45 11.02
CA GLN A 449 -7.48 -29.98 12.30
C GLN A 449 -6.34 -30.61 13.10
N ALA A 450 -5.46 -31.40 12.47
CA ALA A 450 -4.31 -31.99 13.14
C ALA A 450 -3.36 -30.93 13.70
N ILE A 451 -3.11 -29.85 12.95
CA ILE A 451 -2.33 -28.70 13.42
C ILE A 451 -2.99 -28.08 14.63
N THR A 452 -4.29 -27.77 14.51
CA THR A 452 -5.06 -27.16 15.59
C THR A 452 -4.99 -28.01 16.87
N ASP A 453 -5.22 -29.32 16.76
CA ASP A 453 -5.22 -30.22 17.92
C ASP A 453 -3.85 -30.31 18.61
N GLU A 454 -2.78 -30.47 17.83
CA GLU A 454 -1.41 -30.59 18.37
C GLU A 454 -0.95 -29.26 19.00
N VAL A 455 -1.17 -28.14 18.31
CA VAL A 455 -0.75 -26.82 18.80
C VAL A 455 -1.55 -26.43 20.04
N VAL A 456 -2.87 -26.62 20.06
CA VAL A 456 -3.71 -26.35 21.24
C VAL A 456 -3.29 -27.25 22.41
N SER A 457 -2.98 -28.52 22.15
CA SER A 457 -2.47 -29.44 23.17
C SER A 457 -1.16 -28.94 23.77
N ALA A 458 -0.21 -28.49 22.94
CA ALA A 458 1.05 -27.91 23.37
C ALA A 458 0.85 -26.62 24.20
N VAL A 459 0.02 -25.69 23.74
CA VAL A 459 -0.31 -24.45 24.45
C VAL A 459 -0.91 -24.74 25.83
N ARG A 460 -1.84 -25.71 25.93
CA ARG A 460 -2.39 -26.16 27.21
C ARG A 460 -1.35 -26.81 28.10
N LYS A 461 -0.46 -27.64 27.54
CA LYS A 461 0.64 -28.31 28.27
C LYS A 461 1.62 -27.31 28.89
N MET A 462 1.85 -26.16 28.24
CA MET A 462 2.65 -25.06 28.81
C MET A 462 1.99 -24.42 30.05
N GLY A 463 0.67 -24.57 30.21
CA GLY A 463 -0.10 -23.99 31.30
C GLY A 463 -1.01 -22.83 30.89
N PHE A 464 -1.21 -22.59 29.59
CA PHE A 464 -2.15 -21.59 29.12
C PHE A 464 -3.56 -22.19 28.99
N ASP A 465 -4.56 -21.53 29.58
CA ASP A 465 -5.98 -21.88 29.42
C ASP A 465 -6.81 -20.77 28.78
N THR A 466 -6.28 -19.54 28.76
CA THR A 466 -6.98 -18.33 28.34
C THR A 466 -5.97 -17.36 27.72
N GLY A 467 -6.28 -16.80 26.55
CA GLY A 467 -5.36 -15.91 25.85
C GLY A 467 -5.47 -15.97 24.33
N VAL A 468 -4.75 -15.08 23.68
CA VAL A 468 -4.53 -15.09 22.23
C VAL A 468 -3.12 -15.57 21.97
N PHE A 469 -2.97 -16.55 21.06
CA PHE A 469 -1.70 -17.18 20.75
C PHE A 469 -1.49 -17.19 19.24
N HIS A 470 -0.27 -16.87 18.84
CA HIS A 470 0.21 -16.99 17.47
C HIS A 470 1.31 -18.06 17.49
N CYS A 471 1.07 -19.19 16.86
CA CYS A 471 1.98 -20.34 16.93
C CYS A 471 2.45 -20.68 15.52
N GLU A 472 3.71 -21.04 15.36
CA GLU A 472 4.27 -21.44 14.07
C GLU A 472 4.48 -22.95 14.10
N ALA A 473 4.10 -23.63 13.02
CA ALA A 473 4.26 -25.07 12.91
C ALA A 473 4.57 -25.50 11.48
N ARG A 474 5.19 -26.68 11.35
CA ARG A 474 5.34 -27.36 10.06
C ARG A 474 4.65 -28.70 10.06
N ILE A 475 4.13 -29.06 8.89
CA ILE A 475 3.44 -30.32 8.68
C ILE A 475 4.42 -31.32 8.09
N CYS A 476 4.75 -32.36 8.84
CA CYS A 476 5.58 -33.42 8.31
C CYS A 476 4.74 -34.30 7.38
N ASN A 477 5.30 -34.65 6.22
CA ASN A 477 4.64 -35.55 5.26
C ASN A 477 3.26 -35.07 4.78
N SER A 478 3.05 -33.76 4.66
CA SER A 478 1.79 -33.20 4.12
C SER A 478 1.44 -33.84 2.78
N SER A 479 0.14 -33.98 2.54
CA SER A 479 -0.41 -34.32 1.23
C SER A 479 -0.26 -33.20 0.21
N MET A 480 0.15 -32.01 0.65
CA MET A 480 0.38 -30.82 -0.16
C MET A 480 1.87 -30.42 -0.16
N LYS A 481 2.30 -29.73 -1.20
CA LYS A 481 3.63 -29.15 -1.30
C LYS A 481 3.59 -27.84 -2.09
N TYR A 482 4.46 -26.90 -1.75
CA TYR A 482 4.66 -25.72 -2.58
C TYR A 482 5.36 -26.09 -3.89
N THR A 483 4.81 -25.65 -5.01
CA THR A 483 5.36 -25.84 -6.35
C THR A 483 5.41 -24.51 -7.10
N PHE A 484 6.40 -24.36 -7.97
CA PHE A 484 6.49 -23.22 -8.87
C PHE A 484 6.06 -23.64 -10.26
N THR A 485 4.95 -23.08 -10.74
CA THR A 485 4.59 -23.19 -12.16
C THR A 485 5.69 -22.54 -13.00
N ARG A 486 5.96 -23.08 -14.20
CA ARG A 486 7.06 -22.60 -15.05
C ARG A 486 6.91 -21.11 -15.36
N GLY A 487 7.83 -20.29 -14.86
CA GLY A 487 7.83 -18.83 -15.02
C GLY A 487 7.12 -18.05 -13.91
N ALA A 488 6.52 -18.72 -12.92
CA ALA A 488 5.97 -18.08 -11.73
C ALA A 488 7.08 -17.73 -10.74
N SER A 489 6.99 -16.53 -10.13
CA SER A 489 7.87 -16.07 -9.05
C SER A 489 7.30 -16.38 -7.66
N ILE A 490 6.07 -16.88 -7.60
CA ILE A 490 5.34 -17.17 -6.37
C ILE A 490 4.87 -18.62 -6.44
N PRO A 491 5.12 -19.44 -5.41
CA PRO A 491 4.70 -20.83 -5.41
C PRO A 491 3.20 -20.96 -5.12
N ASP A 492 2.63 -22.10 -5.48
CA ASP A 492 1.28 -22.48 -5.09
C ASP A 492 1.30 -23.83 -4.35
N LEU A 493 0.37 -24.05 -3.41
CA LEU A 493 0.34 -25.21 -2.51
C LEU A 493 -0.36 -26.42 -3.14
N GLU A 494 0.28 -27.17 -4.03
CA GLU A 494 -0.37 -28.23 -4.81
C GLU A 494 -0.41 -29.61 -4.13
N PRO A 495 -1.41 -30.46 -4.45
CA PRO A 495 -1.44 -31.86 -4.03
C PRO A 495 -0.21 -32.64 -4.51
N THR A 496 0.29 -33.52 -3.65
CA THR A 496 1.37 -34.45 -3.99
C THR A 496 0.84 -35.61 -4.85
N GLU A 497 1.57 -35.99 -5.90
CA GLU A 497 1.16 -37.08 -6.83
C GLU A 497 1.00 -38.45 -6.16
N LYS A 498 1.70 -38.68 -5.05
CA LYS A 498 1.64 -39.89 -4.24
C LYS A 498 1.58 -39.49 -2.77
N PRO A 499 0.37 -39.25 -2.22
CA PRO A 499 0.20 -39.02 -0.80
C PRO A 499 0.79 -40.22 -0.05
N ARG A 500 1.69 -39.98 0.91
CA ARG A 500 2.19 -41.05 1.77
C ARG A 500 1.00 -41.64 2.55
N SER A 501 0.95 -42.95 2.73
CA SER A 501 -0.19 -43.63 3.36
C SER A 501 -0.52 -43.01 4.73
N SER A 502 -1.76 -42.56 4.87
CA SER A 502 -2.33 -41.90 6.04
C SER A 502 -2.16 -42.77 7.30
N GLY A 503 -1.32 -42.30 8.22
CA GLY A 503 -1.20 -42.89 9.55
C GLY A 503 -0.80 -41.84 10.57
N GLU A 504 0.22 -41.02 10.25
CA GLU A 504 0.64 -39.90 11.08
C GLU A 504 1.10 -38.77 10.16
N THR A 505 0.42 -37.62 10.23
CA THR A 505 0.90 -36.34 9.69
C THR A 505 1.45 -35.58 10.90
N PRO A 506 2.65 -35.90 11.43
CA PRO A 506 3.09 -35.30 12.67
C PRO A 506 3.28 -33.79 12.45
N VAL A 507 2.69 -33.02 13.33
CA VAL A 507 2.83 -31.57 13.36
C VAL A 507 4.06 -31.25 14.20
N TYR A 508 4.97 -30.48 13.63
CA TYR A 508 6.15 -30.02 14.34
C TYR A 508 5.96 -28.56 14.74
N LEU A 509 5.65 -28.34 16.01
CA LEU A 509 5.57 -27.00 16.58
C LEU A 509 6.97 -26.35 16.58
N HIS A 510 7.10 -25.18 15.96
CA HIS A 510 8.34 -24.39 15.93
C HIS A 510 8.43 -23.43 17.11
N GLU A 511 7.36 -22.68 17.34
CA GLU A 511 7.27 -21.71 18.42
C GLU A 511 5.83 -21.37 18.81
N VAL A 512 5.69 -20.88 20.04
CA VAL A 512 4.43 -20.35 20.58
C VAL A 512 4.69 -18.91 20.99
N ASN A 513 4.30 -17.97 20.13
CA ASN A 513 4.21 -16.57 20.50
C ASN A 513 2.91 -16.36 21.30
N ALA A 514 3.00 -16.34 22.63
CA ALA A 514 1.86 -16.17 23.52
C ALA A 514 1.32 -14.72 23.56
N ARG A 515 1.01 -14.19 22.38
CA ARG A 515 0.53 -12.83 22.10
C ARG A 515 -0.31 -12.84 20.82
N MET A 516 -0.98 -11.72 20.56
CA MET A 516 -1.60 -11.48 19.26
C MET A 516 -0.56 -11.50 18.12
N PRO A 517 -0.95 -11.92 16.91
CA PRO A 517 -0.12 -11.82 15.71
C PRO A 517 0.33 -10.38 15.45
N GLY A 518 1.30 -10.22 14.54
CA GLY A 518 1.72 -8.90 14.09
C GLY A 518 0.54 -8.05 13.56
N PRO A 519 0.64 -6.71 13.53
CA PRO A 519 -0.45 -5.84 13.08
C PRO A 519 -0.97 -6.18 11.68
N MET A 520 -0.08 -6.62 10.78
CA MET A 520 -0.44 -6.94 9.41
C MET A 520 -1.09 -8.31 9.30
N SER A 521 -0.56 -9.34 9.96
CA SER A 521 -1.21 -10.66 10.05
C SER A 521 -2.59 -10.55 10.71
N SER A 522 -2.72 -9.73 11.76
CA SER A 522 -4.03 -9.45 12.40
C SER A 522 -5.00 -8.74 11.45
N ALA A 523 -4.51 -7.85 10.59
CA ALA A 523 -5.36 -7.19 9.60
C ALA A 523 -5.89 -8.16 8.53
N SER A 524 -5.10 -9.15 8.13
CA SER A 524 -5.53 -10.22 7.21
C SER A 524 -6.70 -11.01 7.81
N SER A 525 -6.64 -11.36 9.10
CA SER A 525 -7.72 -12.06 9.80
C SER A 525 -8.99 -11.22 9.98
N VAL A 526 -8.86 -9.89 10.12
CA VAL A 526 -10.02 -8.98 10.14
C VAL A 526 -10.76 -9.02 8.81
N ILE A 527 -10.05 -8.94 7.68
CA ILE A 527 -10.66 -8.92 6.35
C ILE A 527 -11.19 -10.31 5.96
N SER A 528 -10.43 -11.36 6.22
CA SER A 528 -10.78 -12.73 5.80
C SER A 528 -11.83 -13.39 6.67
N ARG A 529 -11.82 -13.10 7.98
CA ARG A 529 -12.61 -13.84 8.99
C ARG A 529 -13.34 -12.95 9.99
N GLY A 530 -13.12 -11.63 9.99
CA GLY A 530 -13.76 -10.70 10.92
C GLY A 530 -13.18 -10.72 12.34
N ILE A 531 -12.00 -11.31 12.53
CA ILE A 531 -11.37 -11.49 13.84
C ILE A 531 -10.24 -10.48 14.02
N ASP A 532 -10.41 -9.56 14.98
CA ASP A 532 -9.34 -8.66 15.42
C ASP A 532 -8.65 -9.25 16.67
N PHE A 533 -7.54 -9.95 16.44
CA PHE A 533 -6.73 -10.55 17.50
C PHE A 533 -6.14 -9.53 18.48
N TRP A 534 -5.88 -8.30 18.03
CA TRP A 534 -5.36 -7.25 18.90
C TRP A 534 -6.44 -6.81 19.90
N MET A 535 -7.66 -6.57 19.41
CA MET A 535 -8.82 -6.25 20.24
C MET A 535 -9.11 -7.35 21.26
N LEU A 536 -9.03 -8.62 20.84
CA LEU A 536 -9.18 -9.77 21.74
C LEU A 536 -8.08 -9.81 22.81
N GLY A 537 -6.83 -9.50 22.45
CA GLY A 537 -5.73 -9.37 23.41
C GLY A 537 -6.01 -8.31 24.49
N VAL A 538 -6.55 -7.15 24.09
CA VAL A 538 -6.94 -6.08 25.03
C VAL A 538 -8.07 -6.52 25.95
N LEU A 539 -9.16 -7.06 25.40
CA LEU A 539 -10.30 -7.53 26.18
C LEU A 539 -9.90 -8.62 27.19
N CYS A 540 -8.99 -9.52 26.78
CA CYS A 540 -8.43 -10.55 27.64
C CYS A 540 -7.64 -9.95 28.81
N ALA A 541 -6.74 -9.00 28.54
CA ALA A 541 -5.88 -8.40 29.56
C ALA A 541 -6.67 -7.63 30.65
N VAL A 542 -7.79 -6.99 30.30
CA VAL A 542 -8.66 -6.30 31.27
C VAL A 542 -9.77 -7.19 31.86
N GLY A 543 -9.81 -8.48 31.48
CA GLY A 543 -10.77 -9.46 31.99
C GLY A 543 -12.22 -9.23 31.56
N GLU A 544 -12.45 -8.67 30.37
CA GLU A 544 -13.78 -8.40 29.82
C GLU A 544 -14.32 -9.62 29.06
N TRP A 545 -14.60 -10.68 29.80
CA TRP A 545 -14.85 -12.03 29.25
C TRP A 545 -16.06 -12.16 28.32
N SER A 546 -17.19 -11.52 28.66
CA SER A 546 -18.38 -11.57 27.81
C SER A 546 -18.11 -10.94 26.44
N ARG A 547 -17.36 -9.84 26.40
CA ARG A 547 -16.92 -9.22 25.15
C ARG A 547 -15.86 -10.05 24.46
N TYR A 548 -14.90 -10.60 25.19
CA TYR A 548 -13.88 -11.49 24.64
C TYR A 548 -14.50 -12.66 23.87
N GLU A 549 -15.53 -13.32 24.43
CA GLU A 549 -16.28 -14.36 23.73
C GLU A 549 -17.07 -13.80 22.54
N ALA A 550 -17.81 -12.71 22.73
CA ALA A 550 -18.64 -12.11 21.68
C ALA A 550 -17.85 -11.72 20.43
N PHE A 551 -16.65 -11.17 20.61
CA PHE A 551 -15.80 -10.72 19.52
C PHE A 551 -14.88 -11.82 18.95
N SER A 552 -14.93 -13.04 19.50
CA SER A 552 -14.23 -14.21 18.95
C SER A 552 -15.02 -14.94 17.86
N VAL A 553 -16.23 -14.44 17.51
CA VAL A 553 -17.12 -15.05 16.52
C VAL A 553 -16.68 -14.64 15.10
N PRO A 554 -16.25 -15.57 14.24
CA PRO A 554 -15.85 -15.24 12.87
C PRO A 554 -17.06 -14.90 12.00
N PHE A 555 -16.83 -14.58 10.73
CA PHE A 555 -17.91 -14.51 9.74
C PHE A 555 -18.65 -15.86 9.66
N LEU A 556 -19.96 -15.79 9.42
CA LEU A 556 -20.75 -16.97 9.05
C LEU A 556 -20.37 -17.43 7.63
N HIS A 557 -20.91 -18.56 7.17
CA HIS A 557 -20.64 -19.09 5.82
C HIS A 557 -19.13 -19.23 5.52
N PRO A 558 -18.38 -20.04 6.28
CA PRO A 558 -16.93 -20.18 6.10
C PRO A 558 -16.54 -20.69 4.70
N GLU A 559 -17.47 -21.28 3.95
CA GLU A 559 -17.33 -21.64 2.55
C GLU A 559 -17.20 -20.45 1.60
N VAL A 560 -17.71 -19.27 1.97
CA VAL A 560 -17.52 -18.01 1.25
C VAL A 560 -16.34 -17.29 1.90
N THR A 561 -15.22 -17.24 1.17
CA THR A 561 -13.94 -16.81 1.73
C THR A 561 -13.46 -15.52 1.07
N ASP A 562 -13.15 -14.53 1.90
CA ASP A 562 -12.36 -13.37 1.49
C ASP A 562 -10.89 -13.74 1.63
N HIS A 563 -10.24 -14.05 0.51
CA HIS A 563 -8.83 -14.43 0.52
C HIS A 563 -7.95 -13.21 0.70
N THR A 564 -6.94 -13.36 1.54
CA THR A 564 -5.97 -12.32 1.79
C THR A 564 -4.54 -12.82 1.64
N TRP A 565 -3.69 -12.01 1.03
CA TRP A 565 -2.28 -12.23 0.80
C TRP A 565 -1.41 -11.14 1.43
N LEU A 566 -0.68 -11.52 2.46
CA LEU A 566 0.37 -10.73 3.07
C LEU A 566 1.66 -10.81 2.25
N ILE A 567 2.30 -9.69 1.93
CA ILE A 567 3.60 -9.65 1.25
C ILE A 567 4.58 -8.76 2.01
N ASN A 568 5.64 -9.31 2.58
CA ASN A 568 6.76 -8.58 3.17
C ASN A 568 7.83 -8.27 2.10
N CYS A 569 7.94 -7.01 1.68
CA CYS A 569 9.04 -6.54 0.82
C CYS A 569 10.14 -5.94 1.69
N ILE A 570 11.40 -6.39 1.52
CA ILE A 570 12.56 -5.84 2.25
C ILE A 570 13.54 -5.24 1.23
N VAL A 571 13.86 -3.95 1.39
CA VAL A 571 14.70 -3.19 0.45
C VAL A 571 15.89 -2.59 1.19
N PRO A 572 17.15 -2.91 0.82
CA PRO A 572 18.32 -2.27 1.42
C PRO A 572 18.40 -0.78 1.08
N VAL A 573 18.74 0.04 2.08
CA VAL A 573 18.91 1.50 1.99
C VAL A 573 20.10 1.94 2.83
N SER A 574 20.76 3.03 2.44
CA SER A 574 21.85 3.61 3.22
C SER A 574 21.32 4.55 4.31
N LEU A 575 22.06 4.67 5.43
CA LEU A 575 21.73 5.61 6.50
C LEU A 575 21.57 7.05 6.00
N GLU A 576 22.39 7.48 5.04
CA GLU A 576 22.32 8.82 4.43
C GLU A 576 20.98 9.10 3.74
N ARG A 577 20.32 8.07 3.17
CA ARG A 577 19.00 8.21 2.54
C ARG A 577 17.85 8.19 3.54
N ILE A 578 18.06 7.58 4.69
CA ILE A 578 17.05 7.42 5.74
C ILE A 578 17.02 8.64 6.66
N LYS A 579 18.19 9.15 7.05
CA LYS A 579 18.30 10.24 8.03
C LYS A 579 17.44 11.48 7.70
N PRO A 580 17.30 11.92 6.42
CA PRO A 580 16.41 13.03 6.09
C PRO A 580 14.91 12.77 6.35
N LEU A 581 14.48 11.51 6.43
CA LEU A 581 13.09 11.14 6.74
C LEU A 581 12.79 11.27 8.25
N PHE A 582 13.83 11.30 9.09
CA PHE A 582 13.73 11.40 10.54
C PHE A 582 14.74 12.44 11.05
N PRO A 583 14.57 13.73 10.66
CA PRO A 583 15.56 14.77 10.91
C PRO A 583 15.87 14.97 12.40
N ASP A 584 14.89 14.68 13.26
CA ASP A 584 14.98 14.88 14.71
C ASP A 584 15.43 13.62 15.48
N HIS A 585 15.59 12.47 14.80
CA HIS A 585 15.97 11.22 15.45
C HIS A 585 17.48 10.93 15.34
N PRO A 586 18.17 10.65 16.47
CA PRO A 586 19.54 10.16 16.46
C PRO A 586 19.69 8.86 15.65
N SER A 587 20.81 8.67 14.95
CA SER A 587 20.99 7.52 14.03
C SER A 587 20.97 6.16 14.73
N ASP A 588 21.37 6.12 16.00
CA ASP A 588 21.28 4.97 16.90
C ASP A 588 19.84 4.66 17.38
N GLN A 589 18.88 5.54 17.11
CA GLN A 589 17.47 5.44 17.51
C GLN A 589 16.49 5.26 16.33
N LEU A 590 17.01 5.08 15.11
CA LEU A 590 16.20 4.93 13.89
C LEU A 590 15.60 3.52 13.70
N GLY A 591 16.03 2.53 14.49
CA GLY A 591 15.54 1.16 14.37
C GLY A 591 14.05 1.02 14.68
N HIS A 592 13.33 0.36 13.77
CA HIS A 592 11.87 0.19 13.73
C HIS A 592 11.04 1.49 13.73
N GLN A 593 11.58 2.59 13.20
CA GLN A 593 10.79 3.80 13.03
C GLN A 593 9.79 3.64 11.87
N ALA A 594 8.53 4.01 12.13
CA ALA A 594 7.50 4.02 11.09
C ALA A 594 7.75 5.18 10.13
N VAL A 595 7.72 4.89 8.83
CA VAL A 595 7.90 5.92 7.80
C VAL A 595 6.57 6.66 7.62
N ASP A 596 6.63 7.99 7.60
CA ASP A 596 5.46 8.83 7.35
C ASP A 596 4.76 8.41 6.04
N SER A 597 3.43 8.41 6.06
CA SER A 597 2.61 7.98 4.92
C SER A 597 2.91 8.76 3.63
N SER A 598 3.32 10.04 3.72
CA SER A 598 3.74 10.88 2.58
C SER A 598 5.04 10.42 1.92
N HIS A 599 5.84 9.62 2.63
CA HIS A 599 7.05 8.97 2.14
C HIS A 599 6.86 7.48 1.90
N SER A 600 5.61 6.97 2.00
CA SER A 600 5.33 5.58 1.75
C SER A 600 5.61 5.22 0.29
N PRO A 601 6.27 4.08 0.00
CA PRO A 601 6.45 3.65 -1.37
C PRO A 601 5.13 3.22 -2.02
N ILE A 602 4.03 3.08 -1.25
CA ILE A 602 2.72 2.87 -1.84
C ILE A 602 2.31 4.06 -2.70
N LEU A 603 2.75 5.26 -2.35
CA LEU A 603 2.49 6.44 -3.15
C LEU A 603 3.22 6.26 -4.46
N GLU A 604 4.52 5.98 -4.45
CA GLU A 604 5.26 5.70 -5.69
C GLU A 604 4.71 4.49 -6.47
N LEU A 605 4.16 3.48 -5.80
CA LEU A 605 3.44 2.37 -6.44
C LEU A 605 2.13 2.85 -7.08
N ALA A 606 1.35 3.70 -6.41
CA ALA A 606 0.16 4.33 -6.97
C ALA A 606 0.49 5.20 -8.18
N LYS A 607 1.69 5.81 -8.16
CA LYS A 607 2.25 6.64 -9.22
C LYS A 607 2.72 5.82 -10.43
N THR A 608 3.47 4.76 -10.19
CA THR A 608 4.16 3.97 -11.23
C THR A 608 3.36 2.75 -11.70
N HIS A 609 2.49 2.23 -10.84
CA HIS A 609 1.72 1.00 -11.00
C HIS A 609 0.30 1.09 -10.36
N PRO A 610 -0.54 2.08 -10.70
CA PRO A 610 -1.85 2.31 -10.06
C PRO A 610 -2.81 1.11 -10.09
N HIS A 611 -2.74 0.30 -11.15
CA HIS A 611 -3.44 -0.98 -11.28
C HIS A 611 -3.15 -2.01 -10.16
N LEU A 612 -2.03 -1.84 -9.46
CA LEU A 612 -1.60 -2.67 -8.33
C LEU A 612 -2.19 -2.10 -7.04
N THR A 613 -2.11 -0.78 -6.86
CA THR A 613 -2.58 -0.09 -5.65
C THR A 613 -4.06 -0.29 -5.32
N LYS A 614 -4.96 -0.44 -6.30
CA LYS A 614 -6.39 -0.66 -6.04
C LYS A 614 -6.71 -1.96 -5.27
N HIS A 615 -5.75 -2.87 -5.22
CA HIS A 615 -5.89 -4.12 -4.49
C HIS A 615 -5.25 -4.03 -3.11
N VAL A 616 -4.46 -2.98 -2.88
CA VAL A 616 -3.72 -2.75 -1.64
C VAL A 616 -4.67 -2.29 -0.55
N ALA A 617 -5.28 -3.24 0.13
CA ALA A 617 -6.19 -2.98 1.26
C ALA A 617 -5.48 -2.19 2.38
N ARG A 618 -4.27 -2.63 2.77
CA ARG A 618 -3.46 -1.97 3.81
C ARG A 618 -1.97 -2.11 3.53
N HIS A 619 -1.20 -1.12 3.97
CA HIS A 619 0.26 -1.14 3.93
C HIS A 619 0.84 -0.50 5.21
N HIS A 620 2.01 -0.96 5.62
CA HIS A 620 2.80 -0.33 6.68
C HIS A 620 4.27 -0.37 6.30
N VAL A 621 5.01 0.64 6.76
CA VAL A 621 6.42 0.82 6.39
C VAL A 621 7.24 1.16 7.62
N TYR A 622 8.31 0.40 7.86
CA TYR A 622 9.28 0.66 8.91
C TYR A 622 10.71 0.43 8.44
N ILE A 623 11.67 0.94 9.21
CA ILE A 623 13.10 0.89 8.89
C ILE A 623 13.89 0.10 9.93
N GLU A 624 14.81 -0.79 9.50
CA GLU A 624 15.69 -1.57 10.38
C GLU A 624 17.18 -1.44 10.06
N PRO A 625 18.09 -1.60 11.04
CA PRO A 625 19.48 -1.93 10.77
C PRO A 625 19.61 -3.27 10.03
N ALA A 626 20.40 -3.32 8.96
CA ALA A 626 20.56 -4.51 8.12
C ALA A 626 21.33 -5.65 8.80
N THR A 627 22.20 -5.34 9.77
CA THR A 627 22.89 -6.34 10.61
C THR A 627 21.93 -7.31 11.26
N ARG A 628 20.69 -6.89 11.54
CA ARG A 628 19.64 -7.73 12.11
C ARG A 628 19.19 -8.87 11.20
N LEU A 629 19.39 -8.75 9.89
CA LEU A 629 19.15 -9.81 8.90
C LEU A 629 20.47 -10.35 8.30
N GLY A 630 21.58 -10.24 9.03
CA GLY A 630 22.88 -10.73 8.56
C GLY A 630 23.53 -9.85 7.48
N GLY A 631 23.06 -8.61 7.30
CA GLY A 631 23.72 -7.57 6.50
C GLY A 631 24.95 -6.98 7.18
N LYS A 632 25.65 -6.06 6.51
CA LYS A 632 26.85 -5.42 7.05
C LYS A 632 26.49 -4.30 8.04
N GLU A 633 27.38 -4.07 9.00
CA GLU A 633 27.28 -2.94 9.92
C GLU A 633 27.30 -1.61 9.14
N GLY A 634 26.28 -0.77 9.37
CA GLY A 634 26.08 0.50 8.66
C GLY A 634 25.02 0.50 7.55
N ASP A 635 24.56 -0.67 7.09
CA ASP A 635 23.47 -0.81 6.13
C ASP A 635 22.10 -0.82 6.84
N TRP A 636 21.03 -0.40 6.15
CA TRP A 636 19.66 -0.34 6.68
C TRP A 636 18.66 -0.98 5.71
N LEU A 637 17.45 -1.27 6.18
CA LEU A 637 16.38 -1.96 5.45
C LEU A 637 15.08 -1.17 5.52
N TRP A 638 14.36 -1.12 4.40
CA TRP A 638 13.03 -0.54 4.24
C TRP A 638 12.05 -1.67 4.00
N THR A 639 11.03 -1.80 4.83
CA THR A 639 10.04 -2.88 4.72
C THR A 639 8.68 -2.37 4.26
N MET A 640 7.96 -3.07 3.37
CA MET A 640 6.63 -2.65 2.88
C MET A 640 5.72 -3.85 2.60
N LEU A 641 4.40 -3.69 2.79
CA LEU A 641 3.37 -4.69 2.47
C LEU A 641 2.28 -4.21 1.48
N SER A 642 1.91 -5.01 0.43
CA SER A 642 0.95 -4.64 -0.66
C SER A 642 0.28 -5.85 -1.42
N TRP A 643 -0.68 -5.64 -2.38
CA TRP A 643 -1.71 -6.56 -2.98
C TRP A 643 -2.13 -6.17 -4.48
N GLN A 644 -2.72 -6.99 -5.45
CA GLN A 644 -2.86 -6.67 -6.97
C GLN A 644 -3.93 -7.31 -7.99
N SER A 645 -4.22 -6.69 -9.21
CA SER A 645 -4.89 -7.18 -10.51
C SER A 645 -4.93 -6.22 -11.80
N ALA A 646 -4.38 -6.63 -12.99
CA ALA A 646 -4.58 -6.18 -14.43
C ALA A 646 -3.93 -7.15 -15.49
N THR A 647 -4.15 -6.99 -16.83
CA THR A 647 -3.71 -7.98 -17.89
C THR A 647 -2.86 -7.44 -19.09
N PRO A 648 -1.94 -8.24 -19.69
CA PRO A 648 -1.29 -7.98 -20.99
C PRO A 648 -2.21 -7.96 -22.22
N ALA A 649 -1.80 -7.26 -23.29
CA ALA A 649 -2.55 -7.09 -24.55
C ALA A 649 -1.68 -6.87 -25.82
N VAL A 650 -2.26 -7.14 -27.00
CA VAL A 650 -1.72 -6.78 -28.34
C VAL A 650 -2.78 -6.01 -29.13
N VAL A 651 -2.41 -4.94 -29.83
CA VAL A 651 -3.36 -4.06 -30.57
C VAL A 651 -3.10 -4.12 -32.08
N GLU A 652 -4.16 -4.16 -32.91
CA GLU A 652 -4.07 -4.12 -34.37
C GLU A 652 -5.03 -3.09 -34.98
N TRP A 653 -4.65 -2.50 -36.12
CA TRP A 653 -5.46 -1.55 -36.89
C TRP A 653 -5.13 -1.60 -38.38
N GLU A 654 -5.95 -0.97 -39.22
CA GLU A 654 -5.69 -0.80 -40.66
C GLU A 654 -5.17 0.61 -40.95
N TRP A 655 -4.07 0.72 -41.69
CA TRP A 655 -3.51 2.01 -42.10
C TRP A 655 -3.00 1.95 -43.55
N GLU A 656 -3.48 2.86 -44.39
CA GLU A 656 -3.10 2.96 -45.82
C GLU A 656 -3.21 1.63 -46.61
N GLY A 657 -4.21 0.81 -46.29
CA GLY A 657 -4.48 -0.46 -46.96
C GLY A 657 -3.64 -1.65 -46.47
N ALA A 658 -2.95 -1.51 -45.33
CA ALA A 658 -2.22 -2.60 -44.68
C ALA A 658 -2.56 -2.72 -43.19
N THR A 659 -2.64 -3.96 -42.70
CA THR A 659 -2.78 -4.27 -41.27
C THR A 659 -1.50 -3.93 -40.52
N ARG A 660 -1.63 -3.20 -39.42
CA ARG A 660 -0.56 -2.82 -38.49
C ARG A 660 -0.83 -3.46 -37.12
N SER A 661 0.25 -3.79 -36.39
CA SER A 661 0.18 -4.43 -35.08
C SER A 661 1.17 -3.80 -34.12
N LEU A 662 0.76 -3.59 -32.87
CA LEU A 662 1.59 -3.11 -31.77
C LEU A 662 1.53 -4.11 -30.61
N ALA A 663 2.60 -4.90 -30.48
CA ALA A 663 2.78 -5.89 -29.41
C ALA A 663 4.02 -5.63 -28.53
N THR A 664 4.88 -4.70 -28.95
CA THR A 664 6.17 -4.44 -28.33
C THR A 664 6.28 -2.94 -28.05
N PRO A 665 6.23 -2.53 -26.77
CA PRO A 665 6.40 -1.13 -26.40
C PRO A 665 7.88 -0.81 -26.16
N ASP A 666 8.15 0.34 -25.54
CA ASP A 666 9.50 0.74 -25.18
C ASP A 666 9.60 1.10 -23.68
N PRO A 667 10.25 0.25 -22.84
CA PRO A 667 11.07 -0.92 -23.19
C PRO A 667 10.26 -2.17 -23.57
N ASP A 668 10.86 -3.09 -24.35
CA ASP A 668 10.21 -4.28 -24.92
C ASP A 668 9.90 -5.40 -23.91
N ASN A 669 10.55 -5.34 -22.74
CA ASN A 669 10.35 -6.27 -21.62
C ASN A 669 9.10 -5.96 -20.77
N VAL A 670 8.46 -4.80 -20.96
CA VAL A 670 7.19 -4.46 -20.31
C VAL A 670 6.07 -4.70 -21.33
N PRO A 671 4.98 -5.42 -21.00
CA PRO A 671 3.91 -5.64 -21.97
C PRO A 671 3.04 -4.38 -22.13
N ILE A 672 2.43 -4.24 -23.31
CA ILE A 672 1.25 -3.38 -23.47
C ILE A 672 0.14 -4.01 -22.64
N ARG A 673 -0.60 -3.19 -21.90
CA ARG A 673 -1.66 -3.68 -21.00
C ARG A 673 -3.02 -3.17 -21.44
N PHE A 674 -4.04 -3.98 -21.25
CA PHE A 674 -5.42 -3.59 -21.49
C PHE A 674 -6.22 -3.70 -20.20
N THR A 675 -6.91 -2.62 -19.85
CA THR A 675 -7.83 -2.59 -18.72
C THR A 675 -9.24 -2.59 -19.28
N ILE A 676 -10.04 -3.54 -18.78
CA ILE A 676 -11.46 -3.63 -19.06
C ILE A 676 -12.22 -3.73 -17.75
N HIS A 677 -13.07 -2.74 -17.49
CA HIS A 677 -14.07 -2.78 -16.43
C HIS A 677 -15.43 -2.67 -17.07
N ILE A 678 -16.37 -3.49 -16.60
CA ILE A 678 -17.73 -3.56 -17.14
C ILE A 678 -18.67 -3.63 -15.94
N ASP A 679 -19.71 -2.82 -15.97
CA ASP A 679 -20.83 -2.86 -15.04
C ASP A 679 -22.12 -2.95 -15.87
N SER A 680 -22.90 -4.00 -15.63
CA SER A 680 -24.16 -4.28 -16.33
C SER A 680 -25.34 -4.34 -15.37
N THR A 681 -25.35 -3.50 -14.34
CA THR A 681 -26.43 -3.42 -13.34
C THR A 681 -27.54 -2.45 -13.77
N HIS A 682 -28.81 -2.88 -13.64
CA HIS A 682 -30.03 -2.06 -13.68
C HIS A 682 -30.08 -0.95 -14.77
N ASP A 683 -30.38 -1.34 -16.01
CA ASP A 683 -30.60 -0.47 -17.19
C ASP A 683 -29.44 0.44 -17.63
N LYS A 684 -28.33 0.50 -16.87
CA LYS A 684 -27.09 1.21 -17.23
C LYS A 684 -26.00 0.19 -17.54
N HIS A 685 -25.46 0.27 -18.75
CA HIS A 685 -24.34 -0.57 -19.16
C HIS A 685 -23.11 0.32 -19.23
N ARG A 686 -22.19 0.22 -18.27
CA ARG A 686 -20.99 1.07 -18.21
C ARG A 686 -19.74 0.26 -18.51
N ALA A 687 -18.82 0.87 -19.23
CA ALA A 687 -17.53 0.25 -19.53
C ALA A 687 -16.37 1.24 -19.41
N HIS A 688 -15.19 0.71 -19.10
CA HIS A 688 -13.93 1.42 -19.21
C HIS A 688 -12.96 0.56 -20.01
N PHE A 689 -12.44 1.13 -21.10
CA PHE A 689 -11.50 0.48 -21.99
C PHE A 689 -10.25 1.37 -22.12
N GLU A 690 -9.11 0.86 -21.66
CA GLU A 690 -7.87 1.64 -21.66
C GLU A 690 -6.67 0.76 -22.00
N ILE A 691 -5.87 1.21 -22.98
CA ILE A 691 -4.64 0.55 -23.40
C ILE A 691 -3.47 1.37 -22.87
N VAL A 692 -2.56 0.72 -22.14
CA VAL A 692 -1.37 1.35 -21.54
C VAL A 692 -0.14 0.92 -22.32
N ILE A 693 0.55 1.88 -22.93
CA ILE A 693 1.67 1.65 -23.84
C ILE A 693 2.93 2.35 -23.29
N PRO A 694 3.91 1.60 -22.75
CA PRO A 694 5.17 2.16 -22.30
C PRO A 694 5.95 2.89 -23.41
N VAL A 695 6.41 4.11 -23.14
CA VAL A 695 7.22 4.97 -24.04
C VAL A 695 8.24 5.78 -23.23
N LYS A 696 9.42 6.04 -23.79
CA LYS A 696 10.39 7.02 -23.24
C LYS A 696 10.27 8.37 -23.95
N PHE A 697 9.92 9.43 -23.22
CA PHE A 697 9.81 10.79 -23.74
C PHE A 697 11.16 11.53 -23.73
N LYS A 698 11.42 12.37 -24.73
CA LYS A 698 12.71 13.08 -24.90
C LYS A 698 13.11 13.90 -23.66
N ASP A 699 12.14 14.57 -23.05
CA ASP A 699 12.40 15.47 -21.91
C ASP A 699 12.53 14.74 -20.56
N LYS A 700 12.42 13.39 -20.52
CA LYS A 700 12.51 12.59 -19.29
C LYS A 700 13.16 11.20 -19.54
N PRO A 701 14.30 10.88 -18.90
CA PRO A 701 15.04 9.64 -19.15
C PRO A 701 14.38 8.36 -18.60
N SER A 702 13.37 8.47 -17.72
CA SER A 702 12.61 7.34 -17.15
C SER A 702 11.44 6.91 -18.05
N SER A 703 11.18 5.61 -18.19
CA SER A 703 10.01 5.10 -18.93
C SER A 703 8.72 5.60 -18.32
N ALA A 704 7.89 6.24 -19.13
CA ALA A 704 6.52 6.62 -18.81
C ALA A 704 5.57 5.80 -19.71
N ALA A 705 4.27 6.10 -19.70
CA ALA A 705 3.31 5.44 -20.58
C ALA A 705 2.42 6.46 -21.30
N VAL A 706 2.04 6.11 -22.52
CA VAL A 706 0.91 6.72 -23.23
C VAL A 706 -0.32 5.86 -22.96
N PHE A 707 -1.43 6.52 -22.63
CA PHE A 707 -2.70 5.85 -22.41
C PHE A 707 -3.61 6.15 -23.61
N LEU A 708 -4.15 5.08 -24.21
CA LEU A 708 -5.18 5.17 -25.24
C LEU A 708 -6.51 4.82 -24.59
N ARG A 709 -7.39 5.80 -24.46
CA ARG A 709 -8.71 5.61 -23.84
C ARG A 709 -9.79 5.53 -24.91
N ILE A 710 -10.44 4.36 -24.99
CA ILE A 710 -11.57 4.13 -25.89
C ILE A 710 -12.83 4.50 -25.10
N SER A 711 -13.48 5.59 -25.50
CA SER A 711 -14.75 5.99 -24.89
C SER A 711 -15.85 5.03 -25.33
N PRO A 712 -16.62 4.42 -24.41
CA PRO A 712 -17.76 3.59 -24.75
C PRO A 712 -18.80 4.30 -25.62
N LEU A 713 -18.97 5.62 -25.43
CA LEU A 713 -19.87 6.46 -26.22
C LEU A 713 -19.47 6.52 -27.71
N PHE A 714 -18.21 6.21 -28.02
CA PHE A 714 -17.73 6.23 -29.39
C PHE A 714 -17.82 4.87 -30.04
N ILE A 715 -18.14 3.78 -29.33
CA ILE A 715 -18.19 2.44 -29.91
C ILE A 715 -19.50 2.27 -30.70
N THR A 716 -19.38 2.09 -32.01
CA THR A 716 -20.52 1.82 -32.91
C THR A 716 -20.74 0.34 -33.14
N SER A 717 -19.69 -0.48 -32.97
CA SER A 717 -19.75 -1.93 -33.09
C SER A 717 -18.69 -2.57 -32.20
N PHE A 718 -19.08 -3.64 -31.50
CA PHE A 718 -18.18 -4.45 -30.68
C PHE A 718 -18.42 -5.92 -31.01
N ARG A 719 -17.40 -6.59 -31.53
CA ARG A 719 -17.41 -8.03 -31.82
C ARG A 719 -16.27 -8.70 -31.07
N PHE A 720 -16.40 -9.99 -30.85
CA PHE A 720 -15.34 -10.74 -30.19
C PHE A 720 -15.24 -12.16 -30.75
N SER A 721 -14.05 -12.74 -30.60
CA SER A 721 -13.76 -14.14 -30.91
C SER A 721 -12.91 -14.73 -29.80
N THR A 722 -13.31 -15.84 -29.21
CA THR A 722 -12.61 -16.58 -28.14
C THR A 722 -11.98 -17.85 -28.68
N ASN A 723 -11.07 -18.48 -27.93
CA ASN A 723 -10.38 -19.73 -28.31
C ASN A 723 -9.64 -19.63 -29.66
N ILE A 724 -8.94 -18.52 -29.91
CA ILE A 724 -8.13 -18.37 -31.13
C ILE A 724 -6.80 -19.08 -30.93
N ASP A 725 -6.65 -20.25 -31.54
CA ASP A 725 -5.44 -21.07 -31.42
C ASP A 725 -4.44 -20.86 -32.60
N ASP A 726 -4.94 -20.44 -33.77
CA ASP A 726 -4.10 -20.12 -34.94
C ASP A 726 -3.60 -18.67 -34.92
N LEU A 727 -2.79 -18.37 -33.90
CA LEU A 727 -2.17 -17.06 -33.71
C LEU A 727 -0.90 -16.91 -34.58
N ASP A 728 -0.64 -15.70 -35.08
CA ASP A 728 0.63 -15.41 -35.76
C ASP A 728 1.83 -15.46 -34.79
N SER A 729 3.05 -15.40 -35.34
CA SER A 729 4.28 -15.49 -34.56
C SER A 729 4.42 -14.40 -33.50
N LEU A 730 3.79 -13.23 -33.68
CA LEU A 730 3.83 -12.11 -32.74
C LEU A 730 2.89 -12.36 -31.54
N LYS A 731 1.69 -12.88 -31.79
CA LYS A 731 0.69 -13.18 -30.76
C LYS A 731 1.03 -14.45 -29.97
N LYS A 732 1.61 -15.47 -30.63
CA LYS A 732 2.13 -16.69 -29.97
C LYS A 732 3.24 -16.43 -28.96
N GLN A 733 3.98 -15.31 -29.10
CA GLN A 733 4.95 -14.89 -28.10
C GLN A 733 4.31 -14.36 -26.81
N ARG A 734 3.01 -14.01 -26.83
CA ARG A 734 2.30 -13.37 -25.72
C ARG A 734 1.20 -14.24 -25.11
N PHE A 735 0.51 -15.06 -25.91
CA PHE A 735 -0.63 -15.87 -25.48
C PHE A 735 -0.53 -17.30 -26.01
N SER A 736 -0.97 -18.27 -25.21
CA SER A 736 -1.14 -19.66 -25.66
C SER A 736 -2.48 -19.88 -26.39
N SER A 737 -3.50 -19.13 -25.98
CA SER A 737 -4.80 -18.96 -26.65
C SER A 737 -5.32 -17.58 -26.28
N ALA A 738 -6.01 -16.90 -27.21
CA ALA A 738 -6.40 -15.51 -27.04
C ALA A 738 -7.88 -15.26 -27.35
N ALA A 739 -8.45 -14.28 -26.65
CA ALA A 739 -9.69 -13.61 -27.04
C ALA A 739 -9.35 -12.34 -27.83
N CYS A 740 -9.96 -12.17 -29.00
CA CYS A 740 -9.90 -10.96 -29.82
C CYS A 740 -11.14 -10.12 -29.57
N LEU A 741 -10.96 -8.84 -29.22
CA LEU A 741 -11.99 -7.83 -29.05
C LEU A 741 -11.89 -6.82 -30.20
N GLU A 742 -12.90 -6.74 -31.05
CA GLU A 742 -12.93 -5.89 -32.24
C GLU A 742 -13.83 -4.68 -31.98
N PHE A 743 -13.28 -3.49 -32.15
CA PHE A 743 -13.96 -2.21 -31.95
C PHE A 743 -14.08 -1.45 -33.27
N GLU A 744 -15.29 -0.96 -33.58
CA GLU A 744 -15.51 0.12 -34.52
C GLU A 744 -16.02 1.35 -33.76
N LEU A 745 -15.51 2.52 -34.11
CA LEU A 745 -15.72 3.77 -33.40
C LEU A 745 -16.31 4.85 -34.32
N SER A 746 -17.15 5.73 -33.78
CA SER A 746 -17.64 6.93 -34.46
C SER A 746 -16.64 8.09 -34.39
N ASN A 747 -15.64 8.00 -33.52
CA ASN A 747 -14.63 9.03 -33.30
C ASN A 747 -13.29 8.41 -32.90
N SER A 748 -12.20 9.18 -33.00
CA SER A 748 -10.87 8.68 -32.69
C SER A 748 -10.61 8.50 -31.19
N ILE A 749 -9.64 7.64 -30.89
CA ILE A 749 -9.23 7.29 -29.53
C ILE A 749 -8.52 8.47 -28.86
N ALA A 750 -8.82 8.72 -27.59
CA ALA A 750 -8.15 9.77 -26.83
C ALA A 750 -6.73 9.32 -26.45
N VAL A 751 -5.73 10.11 -26.84
CA VAL A 751 -4.33 9.91 -26.45
C VAL A 751 -4.03 10.77 -25.23
N LEU A 752 -3.73 10.12 -24.12
CA LEU A 752 -3.45 10.75 -22.84
C LEU A 752 -1.96 10.57 -22.50
N VAL A 753 -1.30 11.69 -22.19
CA VAL A 753 0.09 11.75 -21.74
C VAL A 753 0.18 12.48 -20.40
N PRO A 754 1.24 12.28 -19.60
CA PRO A 754 1.40 13.03 -18.36
C PRO A 754 1.43 14.55 -18.63
N SER A 755 0.77 15.33 -17.78
CA SER A 755 0.70 16.80 -17.93
C SER A 755 2.08 17.47 -17.96
N TYR A 756 3.07 16.87 -17.30
CA TYR A 756 4.45 17.36 -17.27
C TYR A 756 5.27 17.08 -18.54
N VAL A 757 4.75 16.31 -19.51
CA VAL A 757 5.41 16.10 -20.80
C VAL A 757 5.26 17.35 -21.66
N LYS A 758 6.37 17.90 -22.17
CA LYS A 758 6.32 19.11 -23.00
C LYS A 758 5.72 18.81 -24.36
N GLU A 759 5.02 19.80 -24.92
CA GLU A 759 4.51 19.74 -26.27
C GLU A 759 5.44 20.48 -27.25
N PRO A 760 5.65 19.94 -28.47
CA PRO A 760 5.08 18.69 -28.97
C PRO A 760 5.73 17.43 -28.37
N VAL A 761 4.93 16.37 -28.17
CA VAL A 761 5.41 15.09 -27.62
C VAL A 761 6.50 14.51 -28.52
N SER A 762 7.67 14.23 -27.94
CA SER A 762 8.82 13.70 -28.67
C SER A 762 9.43 12.51 -27.95
N ALA A 763 9.93 11.54 -28.72
CA ALA A 763 10.57 10.34 -28.22
C ALA A 763 12.03 10.59 -27.83
N ALA A 764 12.51 9.91 -26.79
CA ALA A 764 13.91 9.94 -26.39
C ALA A 764 14.83 9.13 -27.32
N ARG A 765 14.26 8.15 -28.05
CA ARG A 765 15.01 7.21 -28.89
C ARG A 765 14.18 6.67 -30.04
N SER A 766 14.83 6.12 -31.06
CA SER A 766 14.22 5.63 -32.31
C SER A 766 13.15 4.57 -32.09
N ARG A 767 13.30 3.70 -31.07
CA ARG A 767 12.28 2.70 -30.70
C ARG A 767 11.01 3.35 -30.15
N SER A 768 11.14 4.27 -29.18
CA SER A 768 10.04 5.11 -28.71
C SER A 768 9.44 5.95 -29.84
N GLY A 769 10.25 6.39 -30.80
CA GLY A 769 9.80 7.08 -32.02
C GLY A 769 8.83 6.22 -32.82
N ARG A 770 9.22 4.97 -33.13
CA ARG A 770 8.34 4.00 -33.83
C ARG A 770 7.05 3.70 -33.06
N VAL A 771 7.10 3.64 -31.72
CA VAL A 771 5.90 3.48 -30.90
C VAL A 771 5.02 4.72 -30.98
N LEU A 772 5.58 5.94 -30.90
CA LEU A 772 4.82 7.19 -31.10
C LEU A 772 4.24 7.31 -32.51
N ASP A 773 4.94 6.84 -33.55
CA ASP A 773 4.42 6.79 -34.92
C ASP A 773 3.22 5.83 -35.02
N SER A 774 3.33 4.65 -34.40
CA SER A 774 2.21 3.68 -34.31
C SER A 774 1.02 4.26 -33.55
N LEU A 775 1.28 5.01 -32.47
CA LEU A 775 0.25 5.71 -31.69
C LEU A 775 -0.37 6.86 -32.47
N TYR A 776 0.39 7.54 -33.33
CA TYR A 776 -0.13 8.54 -34.25
C TYR A 776 -1.14 7.89 -35.21
N GLU A 777 -0.77 6.78 -35.86
CA GLU A 777 -1.69 6.03 -36.73
C GLU A 777 -2.95 5.58 -35.97
N LEU A 778 -2.77 4.95 -34.78
CA LEU A 778 -3.85 4.49 -33.91
C LEU A 778 -4.80 5.61 -33.48
N SER A 779 -4.30 6.82 -33.29
CA SER A 779 -5.11 7.99 -32.95
C SER A 779 -5.91 8.57 -34.11
N HIS A 780 -5.72 8.07 -35.34
CA HIS A 780 -6.42 8.51 -36.55
C HIS A 780 -7.34 7.44 -37.13
N VAL A 781 -7.27 6.19 -36.66
CA VAL A 781 -8.20 5.14 -37.06
C VAL A 781 -9.45 5.14 -36.17
N THR A 782 -10.53 4.62 -36.74
CA THR A 782 -11.78 4.36 -36.04
C THR A 782 -12.09 2.86 -35.92
N SER A 783 -11.17 1.98 -36.34
CA SER A 783 -11.32 0.54 -36.18
C SER A 783 -10.02 -0.05 -35.64
N LEU A 784 -10.14 -0.91 -34.63
CA LEU A 784 -9.01 -1.61 -34.01
C LEU A 784 -9.43 -2.95 -33.40
N ARG A 785 -8.47 -3.84 -33.24
CA ARG A 785 -8.60 -5.14 -32.59
C ARG A 785 -7.64 -5.24 -31.40
N ILE A 786 -8.10 -5.80 -30.29
CA ILE A 786 -7.32 -5.98 -29.08
C ILE A 786 -7.34 -7.45 -28.68
N TYR A 787 -6.18 -8.07 -28.55
CA TYR A 787 -6.03 -9.47 -28.14
C TYR A 787 -5.60 -9.54 -26.68
N ILE A 788 -6.29 -10.37 -25.89
CA ILE A 788 -6.04 -10.63 -24.46
C ILE A 788 -6.11 -12.14 -24.15
N GLN A 789 -5.69 -12.55 -22.95
CA GLN A 789 -5.79 -13.95 -22.52
C GLN A 789 -7.27 -14.40 -22.44
N ASP A 790 -7.58 -15.54 -23.03
CA ASP A 790 -8.97 -16.00 -23.24
C ASP A 790 -9.78 -16.20 -21.93
N THR A 791 -9.11 -16.56 -20.82
CA THR A 791 -9.76 -16.83 -19.53
C THR A 791 -10.16 -15.58 -18.73
N LEU A 792 -9.86 -14.37 -19.21
CA LEU A 792 -10.06 -13.13 -18.45
C LEU A 792 -11.50 -12.66 -18.36
N LEU A 793 -12.32 -12.96 -19.37
CA LEU A 793 -13.71 -12.55 -19.44
C LEU A 793 -14.56 -13.76 -19.76
N SER A 794 -15.64 -13.93 -19.00
CA SER A 794 -16.62 -14.97 -19.31
C SER A 794 -17.35 -14.65 -20.62
N LEU A 795 -17.86 -15.69 -21.28
CA LEU A 795 -18.66 -15.56 -22.50
C LEU A 795 -19.90 -14.66 -22.27
N ASP A 796 -20.49 -14.73 -21.08
CA ASP A 796 -21.64 -13.90 -20.68
C ASP A 796 -21.27 -12.41 -20.61
N GLN A 797 -20.08 -12.07 -20.10
CA GLN A 797 -19.60 -10.68 -20.09
C GLN A 797 -19.34 -10.16 -21.50
N LEU A 798 -18.73 -10.96 -22.37
CA LEU A 798 -18.46 -10.58 -23.76
C LEU A 798 -19.76 -10.37 -24.56
N ASN A 799 -20.73 -11.27 -24.40
CA ASN A 799 -22.07 -11.11 -24.99
C ASN A 799 -22.78 -9.86 -24.45
N SER A 800 -22.69 -9.61 -23.15
CA SER A 800 -23.29 -8.42 -22.53
C SER A 800 -22.75 -7.11 -23.13
N ILE A 801 -21.45 -7.02 -23.45
CA ILE A 801 -20.89 -5.83 -24.10
C ILE A 801 -21.41 -5.71 -25.52
N SER A 802 -21.40 -6.79 -26.29
CA SER A 802 -21.84 -6.77 -27.69
C SER A 802 -23.31 -6.36 -27.82
N ASP A 803 -24.18 -6.87 -26.95
CA ASP A 803 -25.61 -6.54 -26.92
C ASP A 803 -25.86 -5.06 -26.59
N THR A 804 -25.08 -4.51 -25.67
CA THR A 804 -25.28 -3.14 -25.16
C THR A 804 -24.72 -2.10 -26.10
N VAL A 805 -23.62 -2.40 -26.80
CA VAL A 805 -23.13 -1.62 -27.93
C VAL A 805 -24.15 -1.63 -29.07
N THR A 806 -24.72 -2.79 -29.42
CA THR A 806 -25.73 -2.92 -30.49
C THR A 806 -26.98 -2.08 -30.19
N LYS A 807 -27.34 -1.96 -28.91
CA LYS A 807 -28.47 -1.13 -28.43
C LYS A 807 -28.09 0.34 -28.21
N ALA A 808 -26.83 0.72 -28.41
CA ALA A 808 -26.28 2.05 -28.11
C ALA A 808 -26.51 2.50 -26.65
N GLN A 809 -26.37 1.57 -25.69
CA GLN A 809 -26.61 1.78 -24.26
C GLN A 809 -25.33 1.71 -23.42
N LEU A 810 -24.15 1.63 -24.05
CA LEU A 810 -22.87 1.51 -23.35
C LEU A 810 -22.30 2.90 -23.00
N GLU A 811 -22.24 3.22 -21.72
CA GLU A 811 -21.80 4.49 -21.14
C GLU A 811 -20.38 4.40 -20.51
N PRO A 812 -19.64 5.52 -20.37
CA PRO A 812 -18.38 5.56 -19.65
C PRO A 812 -18.61 5.56 -18.14
N PHE A 813 -17.65 5.02 -17.39
CA PHE A 813 -17.60 5.28 -15.95
C PHE A 813 -17.34 6.77 -15.67
N SER A 814 -18.01 7.29 -14.64
CA SER A 814 -17.85 8.63 -14.12
C SER A 814 -17.46 8.54 -12.64
N GLY A 815 -16.24 8.96 -12.30
CA GLY A 815 -15.72 8.88 -10.93
C GLY A 815 -14.31 9.45 -10.80
N PRO A 816 -13.84 9.78 -9.58
CA PRO A 816 -12.53 10.36 -9.34
C PRO A 816 -11.36 9.51 -9.84
N GLU A 817 -11.51 8.19 -9.87
CA GLU A 817 -10.55 7.21 -10.40
C GLU A 817 -10.46 7.20 -11.94
N TYR A 818 -11.49 7.73 -12.63
CA TYR A 818 -11.52 7.88 -14.09
C TYR A 818 -11.22 9.33 -14.54
N ASP A 819 -11.05 10.25 -13.60
CA ASP A 819 -10.67 11.65 -13.82
C ASP A 819 -9.23 11.75 -14.31
N ILE A 820 -9.06 12.24 -15.54
CA ILE A 820 -7.76 12.41 -16.16
C ILE A 820 -6.87 13.37 -15.37
N SER A 821 -7.42 14.34 -14.64
CA SER A 821 -6.64 15.29 -13.82
C SER A 821 -5.91 14.64 -12.64
N ARG A 822 -6.30 13.41 -12.26
CA ARG A 822 -5.72 12.64 -11.15
C ARG A 822 -4.80 11.51 -11.61
N MET A 823 -4.76 11.23 -12.91
CA MET A 823 -3.83 10.27 -13.51
C MET A 823 -2.37 10.69 -13.34
N PHE A 824 -1.45 9.75 -13.62
CA PHE A 824 0.00 9.96 -13.49
C PHE A 824 0.34 10.59 -12.15
N SER A 825 0.05 9.90 -11.04
CA SER A 825 0.57 10.32 -9.74
C SER A 825 -0.04 11.60 -9.16
N GLY A 826 -1.23 12.01 -9.64
CA GLY A 826 -1.79 13.32 -9.34
C GLY A 826 -1.13 14.48 -10.08
N SER A 827 -0.18 14.22 -10.99
CA SER A 827 0.33 15.26 -11.91
C SER A 827 -0.66 15.57 -13.03
N GLY A 828 -1.68 14.73 -13.19
CA GLY A 828 -2.70 14.81 -14.21
C GLY A 828 -2.23 14.27 -15.54
N ALA A 829 -3.19 13.84 -16.33
CA ALA A 829 -3.07 13.56 -17.74
C ALA A 829 -3.62 14.74 -18.53
N LYS A 830 -3.01 14.98 -19.68
CA LYS A 830 -3.56 15.86 -20.71
C LYS A 830 -3.82 15.07 -21.99
N ALA A 831 -4.94 15.37 -22.62
CA ALA A 831 -5.21 14.91 -23.97
C ALA A 831 -4.28 15.65 -24.94
N THR A 832 -3.60 14.91 -25.80
CA THR A 832 -2.64 15.47 -26.76
C THR A 832 -2.91 14.96 -28.17
N LYS A 833 -2.53 15.74 -29.18
CA LYS A 833 -2.41 15.27 -30.55
C LYS A 833 -0.95 14.94 -30.83
N LEU A 834 -0.69 13.73 -31.32
CA LEU A 834 0.66 13.34 -31.73
C LEU A 834 1.00 13.99 -33.08
N LEU A 835 2.28 14.30 -33.28
CA LEU A 835 2.73 14.85 -34.56
C LEU A 835 2.82 13.74 -35.61
N PRO A 836 2.54 14.06 -36.90
CA PRO A 836 2.75 13.11 -37.98
C PRO A 836 4.21 12.64 -38.02
N PRO A 837 4.45 11.37 -38.38
CA PRO A 837 5.78 10.88 -38.63
C PRO A 837 6.47 11.81 -39.62
N LYS A 838 7.72 12.18 -39.34
CA LYS A 838 8.47 13.01 -40.28
C LYS A 838 8.62 12.25 -41.60
N PRO A 839 8.32 12.86 -42.76
CA PRO A 839 8.53 12.20 -44.04
C PRO A 839 10.00 11.77 -44.13
N PRO A 840 10.31 10.65 -44.81
CA PRO A 840 11.69 10.29 -45.06
C PRO A 840 12.36 11.49 -45.74
N SER A 841 13.53 11.90 -45.24
CA SER A 841 14.32 12.98 -45.83
C SER A 841 14.76 12.59 -47.24
N TYR A 842 13.94 12.86 -48.25
CA TYR A 842 14.27 12.59 -49.66
C TYR A 842 15.16 13.66 -50.32
N GLU A 843 15.53 14.73 -49.63
CA GLU A 843 16.38 15.81 -50.19
C GLU A 843 17.89 15.48 -50.27
N LYS A 844 18.30 14.23 -50.09
CA LYS A 844 19.66 13.77 -50.43
C LYS A 844 19.70 12.68 -51.51
N ALA A 845 18.63 12.53 -52.29
CA ALA A 845 18.56 11.57 -53.38
C ALA A 845 18.57 12.21 -54.78
N THR A 846 19.18 13.38 -54.98
CA THR A 846 19.43 13.93 -56.32
C THR A 846 20.67 14.84 -56.38
N SER A 847 21.87 14.25 -56.32
CA SER A 847 22.97 14.64 -57.23
C SER A 847 24.14 13.64 -57.18
N SER A 848 24.23 12.84 -58.24
CA SER A 848 25.46 12.46 -58.97
C SER A 848 26.69 11.89 -58.22
N GLN A 849 26.88 10.59 -58.45
CA GLN A 849 28.12 9.81 -58.63
C GLN A 849 29.10 9.57 -57.47
N PRO A 850 29.64 8.33 -57.35
CA PRO A 850 30.47 7.91 -56.23
C PRO A 850 31.95 8.22 -56.45
N PRO A 851 32.70 8.74 -55.46
CA PRO A 851 34.15 8.61 -55.46
C PRO A 851 34.55 7.23 -54.94
N SER A 852 35.36 6.57 -55.75
CA SER A 852 36.05 5.30 -55.53
C SER A 852 36.79 5.19 -54.19
N ALA A 853 36.77 3.98 -53.62
CA ALA A 853 37.53 3.60 -52.42
C ALA A 853 39.05 3.76 -52.59
N PRO A 854 39.77 4.10 -51.51
CA PRO A 854 41.11 3.58 -51.30
C PRO A 854 41.27 2.75 -50.01
N SER A 855 42.29 1.91 -50.11
CA SER A 855 42.68 0.73 -49.34
C SER A 855 42.98 0.90 -47.85
N TYR A 856 42.73 -0.21 -47.12
CA TYR A 856 43.39 -0.61 -45.88
C TYR A 856 44.92 -0.45 -45.92
N GLN A 857 45.54 0.11 -44.87
CA GLN A 857 46.48 -0.59 -43.99
C GLN A 857 47.18 0.31 -42.93
N ARG A 858 47.10 -0.18 -41.67
CA ARG A 858 48.12 -0.24 -40.60
C ARG A 858 48.72 1.02 -39.92
N LYS A 859 48.49 1.02 -38.60
CA LYS A 859 49.39 1.33 -37.44
C LYS A 859 49.74 2.80 -37.09
N ARG A 860 49.24 3.21 -35.89
CA ARG A 860 49.81 4.02 -34.75
C ARG A 860 50.54 5.35 -35.06
N PRO A 861 50.73 6.30 -34.10
CA PRO A 861 50.11 6.58 -32.78
C PRO A 861 49.62 8.06 -32.63
N ARG A 862 49.13 8.43 -31.42
CA ARG A 862 48.66 9.78 -31.01
C ARG A 862 49.52 10.96 -31.51
N GLN A 863 48.85 12.03 -31.95
CA GLN A 863 49.38 13.40 -31.95
C GLN A 863 48.26 14.41 -31.62
N ASP A 864 48.54 15.26 -30.63
CA ASP A 864 47.67 16.31 -30.09
C ASP A 864 47.51 17.50 -31.05
N SER A 865 46.34 18.15 -30.97
CA SER A 865 46.08 19.62 -30.95
C SER A 865 44.80 19.99 -31.72
N PRO A 866 44.09 21.10 -31.43
CA PRO A 866 44.26 22.09 -30.34
C PRO A 866 43.00 22.28 -29.46
N GLN A 867 43.21 22.80 -28.24
CA GLN A 867 42.15 23.25 -27.33
C GLN A 867 41.23 24.30 -27.98
N ALA A 868 39.92 24.09 -27.86
CA ALA A 868 38.90 25.14 -28.03
C ALA A 868 38.78 25.97 -26.73
N PRO A 869 38.49 27.29 -26.79
CA PRO A 869 38.82 28.23 -25.73
C PRO A 869 37.74 28.31 -24.63
N ASP A 870 38.19 28.49 -23.39
CA ASP A 870 37.42 28.85 -22.19
C ASP A 870 36.71 30.22 -22.32
N SER A 871 35.70 30.34 -23.20
CA SER A 871 34.92 31.58 -23.31
C SER A 871 33.99 31.78 -22.10
N ILE A 872 33.48 30.68 -21.52
CA ILE A 872 32.56 30.71 -20.38
C ILE A 872 33.26 31.18 -19.10
N SER A 873 34.51 30.78 -18.90
CA SER A 873 35.30 31.19 -17.73
C SER A 873 35.59 32.70 -17.74
N GLN A 874 35.90 33.26 -18.92
CA GLN A 874 36.11 34.71 -19.08
C GLN A 874 34.84 35.54 -18.88
N VAL A 875 33.66 34.96 -19.13
CA VAL A 875 32.37 35.62 -18.88
C VAL A 875 32.03 35.57 -17.39
N TRP A 876 32.27 34.44 -16.72
CA TRP A 876 32.10 34.29 -15.27
C TRP A 876 33.00 35.22 -14.47
N ASP A 877 34.26 35.37 -14.85
CA ASP A 877 35.20 36.30 -14.20
C ASP A 877 34.76 37.77 -14.33
N LYS A 878 34.12 38.14 -15.45
CA LYS A 878 33.58 39.49 -15.65
C LYS A 878 32.32 39.73 -14.82
N LEU A 879 31.45 38.72 -14.70
CA LEU A 879 30.24 38.77 -13.87
C LEU A 879 30.59 38.93 -12.38
N GLN A 880 31.53 38.14 -11.86
CA GLN A 880 31.99 38.28 -10.47
C GLN A 880 32.64 39.64 -10.19
N LYS A 881 33.42 40.18 -11.15
CA LYS A 881 33.98 41.53 -11.01
C LYS A 881 32.90 42.61 -10.95
N LEU A 882 31.87 42.53 -11.80
CA LEU A 882 30.74 43.46 -11.80
C LEU A 882 29.94 43.39 -10.49
N GLU A 883 29.70 42.18 -9.99
CA GLU A 883 28.98 41.95 -8.74
C GLU A 883 29.75 42.50 -7.53
N SER A 884 31.08 42.34 -7.51
CA SER A 884 31.94 42.92 -6.47
C SER A 884 31.95 44.46 -6.49
N LEU A 885 31.96 45.06 -7.68
CA LEU A 885 31.91 46.52 -7.85
C LEU A 885 30.56 47.09 -7.39
N PHE A 886 29.46 46.37 -7.67
CA PHE A 886 28.12 46.76 -7.22
C PHE A 886 28.01 46.74 -5.69
N HIS A 887 28.47 45.66 -5.04
CA HIS A 887 28.43 45.55 -3.58
C HIS A 887 29.33 46.59 -2.89
N SER A 888 30.51 46.88 -3.45
CA SER A 888 31.40 47.93 -2.93
C SER A 888 30.74 49.31 -3.00
N LYS A 889 30.06 49.63 -4.11
CA LYS A 889 29.42 50.94 -4.29
C LYS A 889 28.20 51.13 -3.39
N VAL A 890 27.42 50.07 -3.17
CA VAL A 890 26.30 50.07 -2.22
C VAL A 890 26.81 50.24 -0.78
N GLY A 891 27.93 49.60 -0.42
CA GLY A 891 28.57 49.78 0.88
C GLY A 891 29.00 51.22 1.16
N GLU A 892 29.65 51.87 0.19
CA GLU A 892 30.06 53.28 0.28
C GLU A 892 28.85 54.22 0.52
N LEU A 893 27.79 54.06 -0.27
CA LEU A 893 26.56 54.87 -0.18
C LEU A 893 25.79 54.66 1.14
N THR A 894 25.90 53.47 1.72
CA THR A 894 25.26 53.15 3.01
C THR A 894 26.02 53.80 4.17
N ALA A 895 27.35 53.81 4.12
CA ALA A 895 28.19 54.46 5.11
C ALA A 895 28.07 55.99 5.08
N GLU A 896 27.92 56.58 3.90
CA GLU A 896 27.73 58.02 3.73
C GLU A 896 26.34 58.48 4.24
N ASN A 897 25.30 57.69 4.02
CA ASN A 897 23.97 57.93 4.61
C ASN A 897 23.94 57.83 6.14
N ALA A 898 24.75 56.95 6.73
CA ALA A 898 24.86 56.84 8.19
C ALA A 898 25.48 58.11 8.81
N LYS A 899 26.53 58.68 8.17
CA LYS A 899 27.16 59.93 8.63
C LYS A 899 26.22 61.14 8.56
N LEU A 900 25.32 61.18 7.59
CA LEU A 900 24.33 62.27 7.46
C LEU A 900 23.20 62.17 8.50
N ARG A 901 22.95 60.98 9.06
CA ARG A 901 21.92 60.78 10.10
C ARG A 901 22.34 61.27 11.49
N ASP A 902 23.64 61.23 11.81
CA ASP A 902 24.18 61.66 13.10
C ASP A 902 24.28 63.19 13.28
N GLN A 903 24.05 63.97 12.23
CA GLN A 903 24.14 65.45 12.27
C GLN A 903 22.78 66.15 12.52
N ARG A 904 21.72 65.41 12.86
CA ARG A 904 20.39 65.98 13.13
C ARG A 904 20.19 66.27 14.65
N PRO A 905 19.88 67.50 15.08
CA PRO A 905 19.63 67.78 16.50
C PRO A 905 18.25 67.29 16.95
N LYS A 906 18.16 66.86 18.22
CA LYS A 906 16.94 66.35 18.89
C LYS A 906 15.93 67.48 19.14
N PRO A 907 14.61 67.23 19.02
CA PRO A 907 13.60 68.27 19.21
C PRO A 907 13.06 68.26 20.64
N ASP A 908 13.36 69.31 21.41
CA ASP A 908 12.50 69.81 22.49
C ASP A 908 12.74 71.32 22.63
N GLU A 909 11.66 72.07 22.44
CA GLU A 909 11.39 73.49 22.75
C GLU A 909 11.02 74.41 21.56
N PRO A 910 10.01 75.30 21.75
CA PRO A 910 9.42 76.08 20.67
C PRO A 910 10.01 77.50 20.59
N GLN A 911 10.24 78.02 19.38
CA GLN A 911 9.74 79.33 18.90
C GLN A 911 10.48 79.86 17.66
N ALA A 912 9.65 80.48 16.81
CA ALA A 912 9.86 81.70 16.03
C ALA A 912 10.91 81.78 14.90
N GLU A 913 10.39 82.33 13.80
CA GLU A 913 11.02 82.72 12.54
C GLU A 913 12.33 83.49 12.70
N THR A 914 13.33 83.17 11.85
CA THR A 914 14.04 84.18 11.04
C THR A 914 14.96 83.52 9.99
N THR A 915 14.67 83.81 8.73
CA THR A 915 15.59 84.06 7.59
C THR A 915 17.11 83.90 7.84
N GLN A 916 17.81 82.99 7.14
CA GLN A 916 18.33 83.18 5.78
C GLN A 916 19.01 81.90 5.23
N PRO A 917 18.95 81.69 3.90
CA PRO A 917 19.52 80.56 3.16
C PRO A 917 20.95 80.88 2.68
N THR A 918 21.79 79.87 2.43
CA THR A 918 22.61 79.85 1.19
C THR A 918 23.49 78.62 0.93
N ASP A 919 23.80 77.73 1.87
CA ASP A 919 24.85 76.72 1.59
C ASP A 919 24.37 75.26 1.47
N GLN A 920 23.20 74.91 2.01
CA GLN A 920 22.73 73.52 1.98
C GLN A 920 21.92 73.15 0.73
N SER A 921 21.32 74.12 0.02
CA SER A 921 20.52 73.82 -1.17
C SER A 921 21.35 73.44 -2.38
N GLN A 922 22.58 73.95 -2.52
CA GLN A 922 23.43 73.64 -3.67
C GLN A 922 23.95 72.20 -3.61
N VAL A 923 24.43 71.77 -2.43
CA VAL A 923 24.93 70.42 -2.19
C VAL A 923 23.83 69.36 -2.35
N VAL A 924 22.60 69.66 -1.92
CA VAL A 924 21.47 68.75 -2.09
C VAL A 924 21.03 68.63 -3.55
N ILE A 925 21.20 69.69 -4.36
CA ILE A 925 20.92 69.64 -5.80
C ILE A 925 21.99 68.83 -6.53
N GLU A 926 23.26 69.01 -6.19
CA GLU A 926 24.38 68.23 -6.77
C GLU A 926 24.27 66.74 -6.39
N LEU A 927 24.01 66.41 -5.12
CA LEU A 927 23.83 65.02 -4.68
C LEU A 927 22.60 64.36 -5.31
N ARG A 928 21.56 65.12 -5.64
CA ARG A 928 20.39 64.60 -6.37
C ARG A 928 20.70 64.35 -7.84
N ALA A 929 21.51 65.20 -8.47
CA ALA A 929 21.96 65.00 -9.84
C ALA A 929 22.89 63.78 -9.94
N GLU A 930 23.81 63.62 -8.98
CA GLU A 930 24.70 62.46 -8.90
C GLU A 930 23.93 61.16 -8.60
N ASN A 931 22.93 61.20 -7.71
CA ASN A 931 22.05 60.05 -7.48
C ASN A 931 21.24 59.67 -8.73
N ALA A 932 20.81 60.65 -9.52
CA ALA A 932 20.11 60.38 -10.77
C ALA A 932 21.02 59.70 -11.79
N GLN A 933 22.26 60.18 -11.95
CA GLN A 933 23.25 59.55 -12.83
C GLN A 933 23.62 58.13 -12.38
N LEU A 934 23.82 57.91 -11.07
CA LEU A 934 24.12 56.59 -10.53
C LEU A 934 22.96 55.62 -10.73
N ARG A 935 21.71 56.08 -10.62
CA ARG A 935 20.53 55.25 -10.90
C ARG A 935 20.43 54.85 -12.37
N GLU A 936 20.71 55.78 -13.29
CA GLU A 936 20.79 55.45 -14.73
C GLU A 936 21.92 54.47 -15.04
N GLU A 937 23.08 54.62 -14.39
CA GLU A 937 24.21 53.73 -14.62
C GLU A 937 23.96 52.32 -14.06
N VAL A 938 23.31 52.21 -12.91
CA VAL A 938 22.86 50.91 -12.35
C VAL A 938 21.84 50.25 -13.28
N GLU A 939 20.89 51.00 -13.83
CA GLU A 939 19.90 50.45 -14.75
C GLU A 939 20.55 49.99 -16.06
N ARG A 940 21.52 50.75 -16.58
CA ARG A 940 22.30 50.35 -17.76
C ARG A 940 23.13 49.08 -17.51
N LEU A 941 23.70 48.94 -16.31
CA LEU A 941 24.48 47.76 -15.95
C LEU A 941 23.58 46.54 -15.74
N LYS A 942 22.40 46.69 -15.12
CA LYS A 942 21.40 45.62 -15.01
C LYS A 942 20.96 45.11 -16.36
N LYS A 943 20.62 46.01 -17.28
CA LYS A 943 20.23 45.62 -18.64
C LYS A 943 21.34 44.86 -19.37
N ARG A 944 22.60 45.27 -19.18
CA ARG A 944 23.75 44.57 -19.78
C ARG A 944 24.03 43.21 -19.12
N GLN A 945 23.71 43.06 -17.83
CA GLN A 945 23.76 41.78 -17.15
C GLN A 945 22.68 40.82 -17.71
N GLU A 946 21.44 41.30 -17.85
CA GLU A 946 20.34 40.52 -18.44
C GLU A 946 20.65 40.07 -19.87
N ASP A 947 21.20 40.97 -20.71
CA ASP A 947 21.60 40.65 -22.08
C ASP A 947 22.71 39.56 -22.12
N LEU A 948 23.69 39.64 -21.21
CA LEU A 948 24.77 38.65 -21.12
C LEU A 948 24.28 37.31 -20.56
N GLU A 949 23.37 37.32 -19.59
CA GLU A 949 22.74 36.10 -19.06
C GLU A 949 21.90 35.40 -20.15
N ALA A 950 21.19 36.17 -20.99
CA ALA A 950 20.47 35.63 -22.14
C ALA A 950 21.42 35.03 -23.19
N GLU A 951 22.55 35.67 -23.47
CA GLU A 951 23.57 35.16 -24.39
C GLU A 951 24.20 33.85 -23.86
N VAL A 952 24.54 33.80 -22.57
CA VAL A 952 25.05 32.59 -21.90
C VAL A 952 24.02 31.46 -21.93
N ALA A 953 22.75 31.75 -21.67
CA ALA A 953 21.67 30.76 -21.75
C ALA A 953 21.53 30.20 -23.18
N SER A 954 21.67 31.04 -24.21
CA SER A 954 21.62 30.61 -25.61
C SER A 954 22.78 29.67 -25.98
N LEU A 955 24.00 29.98 -25.52
CA LEU A 955 25.20 29.18 -25.77
C LEU A 955 25.15 27.85 -25.02
N GLN A 956 24.66 27.84 -23.78
CA GLN A 956 24.44 26.60 -23.01
C GLN A 956 23.37 25.70 -23.63
N THR A 957 22.36 26.29 -24.28
CA THR A 957 21.32 25.53 -24.98
C THR A 957 21.85 24.91 -26.28
N ALA A 958 22.67 25.64 -27.03
CA ALA A 958 23.35 25.11 -28.22
C ALA A 958 24.31 23.96 -27.87
N GLN A 959 25.09 24.12 -26.79
CA GLN A 959 26.04 23.12 -26.32
C GLN A 959 25.37 21.86 -25.75
N ARG A 960 24.16 21.97 -25.18
CA ARG A 960 23.34 20.81 -24.80
C ARG A 960 22.78 20.07 -26.01
N SER A 961 22.37 20.77 -27.07
CA SER A 961 21.78 20.11 -28.24
C SER A 961 22.76 19.23 -29.02
N GLU A 962 24.05 19.60 -29.11
CA GLU A 962 25.08 18.76 -29.73
C GLU A 962 25.41 17.54 -28.88
N LYS A 963 25.43 17.69 -27.55
CA LYS A 963 25.71 16.62 -26.60
C LYS A 963 24.58 15.58 -26.52
N ASP A 964 23.33 16.04 -26.58
CA ASP A 964 22.15 15.16 -26.58
C ASP A 964 22.09 14.28 -27.85
N THR A 965 22.56 14.77 -29.01
CA THR A 965 22.64 13.95 -30.23
C THR A 965 23.70 12.85 -30.17
N GLU A 966 24.83 13.09 -29.50
CA GLU A 966 25.88 12.07 -29.32
C GLU A 966 25.53 11.07 -28.22
N GLU A 967 24.90 11.50 -27.11
CA GLU A 967 24.46 10.61 -26.03
C GLU A 967 23.32 9.68 -26.47
N VAL A 968 22.37 10.16 -27.27
CA VAL A 968 21.28 9.30 -27.80
C VAL A 968 21.83 8.21 -28.71
N ALA A 969 22.81 8.51 -29.57
CA ALA A 969 23.43 7.51 -30.44
C ALA A 969 24.24 6.47 -29.65
N ILE A 970 24.92 6.87 -28.57
CA ILE A 970 25.69 5.96 -27.71
C ILE A 970 24.77 5.05 -26.88
N ILE A 971 23.65 5.58 -26.39
CA ILE A 971 22.65 4.80 -25.63
C ILE A 971 21.98 3.76 -26.53
N GLU A 972 21.64 4.10 -27.78
CA GLU A 972 21.06 3.15 -28.74
C GLU A 972 22.04 2.01 -29.06
N ILE A 973 23.32 2.32 -29.28
CA ILE A 973 24.34 1.28 -29.53
C ILE A 973 24.51 0.36 -28.32
N ARG A 974 24.44 0.88 -27.09
CA ARG A 974 24.64 0.11 -25.87
C ARG A 974 23.48 -0.85 -25.57
N ASP A 975 22.24 -0.40 -25.80
CA ASP A 975 21.04 -1.22 -25.64
C ASP A 975 20.93 -2.29 -26.76
N ASP A 976 21.36 -1.97 -27.99
CA ASP A 976 21.43 -2.95 -29.08
C ASP A 976 22.49 -4.04 -28.80
N ILE A 977 23.63 -3.67 -28.20
CA ILE A 977 24.65 -4.61 -27.73
C ILE A 977 24.08 -5.52 -26.63
N GLU A 978 23.43 -4.97 -25.60
CA GLU A 978 22.82 -5.79 -24.53
C GLU A 978 21.73 -6.74 -25.07
N SER A 979 20.92 -6.28 -26.03
CA SER A 979 19.89 -7.10 -26.67
C SER A 979 20.50 -8.24 -27.49
N LEU A 980 21.56 -7.95 -28.25
CA LEU A 980 22.30 -8.96 -29.01
C LEU A 980 23.02 -9.94 -28.08
N GLU A 981 23.60 -9.49 -26.96
CA GLU A 981 24.25 -10.34 -25.95
C GLU A 981 23.24 -11.28 -25.27
N ARG A 982 22.03 -10.81 -24.95
CA ARG A 982 20.95 -11.67 -24.41
C ARG A 982 20.49 -12.71 -25.43
N ARG A 983 20.40 -12.35 -26.71
CA ARG A 983 20.05 -13.29 -27.80
C ARG A 983 21.18 -14.29 -28.07
N LEU A 984 22.44 -13.87 -28.00
CA LEU A 984 23.61 -14.74 -28.15
C LEU A 984 23.72 -15.75 -27.00
N SER A 985 23.49 -15.29 -25.76
CA SER A 985 23.41 -16.13 -24.55
C SER A 985 22.30 -17.18 -24.66
N TRP A 986 21.19 -16.87 -25.33
CA TRP A 986 20.09 -17.80 -25.56
C TRP A 986 20.42 -18.85 -26.64
N VAL A 987 21.18 -18.46 -27.67
CA VAL A 987 21.64 -19.35 -28.76
C VAL A 987 22.72 -20.33 -28.27
N GLU A 988 23.62 -19.92 -27.38
CA GLU A 988 24.66 -20.80 -26.80
C GLU A 988 24.07 -21.92 -25.92
N ASN A 989 22.82 -21.77 -25.47
CA ASN A 989 22.16 -22.68 -24.54
C ASN A 989 21.09 -23.62 -25.17
N GLY A 990 20.82 -23.55 -26.49
CA GLY A 990 19.75 -24.31 -27.16
C GLY A 990 20.23 -25.19 -28.33
N LYS A 991 20.01 -26.51 -28.26
CA LYS A 991 20.25 -27.46 -29.36
C LYS A 991 19.01 -27.61 -30.25
N ASP A 992 18.83 -26.75 -31.24
CA ASP A 992 17.85 -26.99 -32.31
C ASP A 992 18.39 -26.51 -33.68
N GLU A 993 18.70 -27.46 -34.56
CA GLU A 993 19.26 -27.20 -35.91
C GLU A 993 18.28 -26.49 -36.83
N TYR A 994 16.97 -26.63 -36.61
CA TYR A 994 15.95 -26.02 -37.47
C TYR A 994 15.89 -24.50 -37.26
N PHE A 995 15.97 -24.07 -35.99
CA PHE A 995 15.97 -22.66 -35.61
C PHE A 995 17.24 -21.92 -36.03
N MET A 996 18.40 -22.59 -36.00
CA MET A 996 19.67 -22.05 -36.51
C MET A 996 19.63 -21.75 -38.01
N LYS A 997 18.85 -22.52 -38.78
CA LYS A 997 18.67 -22.31 -40.22
C LYS A 997 17.80 -21.09 -40.51
N GLN A 998 16.79 -20.86 -39.66
CA GLN A 998 15.86 -19.72 -39.75
C GLN A 998 16.54 -18.40 -39.37
N ILE A 999 17.34 -18.38 -38.29
CA ILE A 999 18.15 -17.21 -37.90
C ILE A 999 19.23 -16.90 -38.94
N LYS A 1000 19.88 -17.92 -39.52
CA LYS A 1000 20.83 -17.69 -40.62
C LYS A 1000 20.15 -17.03 -41.81
N GLN A 1001 18.92 -17.45 -42.15
CA GLN A 1001 18.17 -16.85 -43.24
C GLN A 1001 17.80 -15.39 -42.94
N GLU A 1002 17.28 -15.11 -41.74
CA GLU A 1002 16.91 -13.74 -41.32
C GLU A 1002 18.11 -12.79 -41.24
N ILE A 1003 19.25 -13.26 -40.70
CA ILE A 1003 20.49 -12.47 -40.68
C ILE A 1003 21.01 -12.24 -42.11
N PHE A 1004 20.88 -13.23 -42.99
CA PHE A 1004 21.28 -13.09 -44.39
C PHE A 1004 20.37 -12.13 -45.15
N ASP A 1005 19.07 -12.14 -44.89
CA ASP A 1005 18.10 -11.24 -45.49
C ASP A 1005 18.30 -9.81 -44.98
N GLU A 1006 18.59 -9.62 -43.69
CA GLU A 1006 18.89 -8.31 -43.11
C GLU A 1006 20.23 -7.75 -43.61
N LEU A 1007 21.25 -8.60 -43.77
CA LEU A 1007 22.52 -8.21 -44.39
C LEU A 1007 22.37 -7.94 -45.88
N ALA A 1008 21.59 -8.73 -46.62
CA ALA A 1008 21.30 -8.52 -48.04
C ALA A 1008 20.56 -7.19 -48.25
N THR A 1009 19.62 -6.85 -47.38
CA THR A 1009 18.89 -5.57 -47.40
C THR A 1009 19.83 -4.38 -47.15
N ARG A 1010 20.83 -4.54 -46.27
CA ARG A 1010 21.82 -3.48 -45.99
C ARG A 1010 22.92 -3.37 -47.05
N VAL A 1011 23.23 -4.46 -47.77
CA VAL A 1011 24.29 -4.51 -48.80
C VAL A 1011 23.77 -4.15 -50.19
N LEU A 1012 22.51 -4.46 -50.52
CA LEU A 1012 21.95 -4.18 -51.84
C LEU A 1012 21.61 -2.70 -52.07
N GLY A 1013 21.70 -1.85 -51.04
CA GLY A 1013 21.48 -0.41 -51.13
C GLY A 1013 20.04 -0.08 -51.54
N GLY A 1014 19.25 0.41 -50.60
CA GLY A 1014 17.95 1.01 -50.91
C GLY A 1014 18.03 2.11 -51.95
#